data_AF-A0A512IK59-F1
#
_entry.id   AF-A0A512IK59-F1
#
_cell.length_a   1.000
_cell.length_b   1.000
_cell.length_c   1.000
_cell.angle_alpha   90.00
_cell.angle_beta   90.00
_cell.angle_gamma   90.00
#
_symmetry.space_group_name_H-M   'P 1'
#
loop_
_entity.id
_entity.type
_entity.pdbx_description
1 polymer ?
#
loop_
_entity_poly.entity_id
_entity_poly.type
_entity_poly.pdbx_seq_one_letter_code
_entity_poly.pdbx_strand_id
1 'polypeptide(L)'
;MTSSASLAIVSRPRAARFAPVLIGLLALFAGPGTPRAAPVAPGSGELVLRGPSDAAPVEAPRLMTDVTVAVSGPTARAVVTQAFRNTTTEWVEGTYVYPLPEDAAVDSMKLVIGNRIVVADIRERAQARRAYEAAKSAGKTAALTEQERPNVFTNAVANIGPGETVLVRIEYQQTIRHSGDTYALRVPLVVAPRYNPAPPIVNLVGERGTAAGIDPVPDRDRISPPVLDPAKHAPTNPVTLHVDLKAGFALGAMRSDTHKVRIEETGPDARRVSLDDGPVPADRDFELTWRPAPSEAPSVGLFREHVGADDYVLASVTPPVGQPGTRRPRDVTFVIDNSGSMSGASMRQAKASLLAALDRLDAGDRFNVIRFDNTMQSLFSGAVPADESHLTQAKTFVAGIEASGGTEMLAPLKAALSDPNPEETGRVRQIVFLTDGAIGNEDQIFSAISAGRGRSRLFMVGIGSAPNGHLMTHAAELGRGSYTNIGTIDQVAERTRELFAKLESPVVTDLVATFSEGGADVTPELLPDLYRGEPLVLSARLAKAGGTLTLSGRIGDTPWRQTLDLATAAEGAGISKAWARAKIGDAETARITGKLTPDTADAAILKLALAHQLMTRLTSLVAIDATPRRPVGARLAATDLPLNLPAGWDFEKVFGPAGERPNGIARPAVERRAEAAAPIRQVSLPQTATDFEIRLWLGLTLLGLGLLVARTRRFA
;
A
#
# COMPACT_ATOMS: atom_id res chain seq x y z
N MET A 1 5.27 -14.51 -57.46
CA MET A 1 6.66 -14.09 -57.77
C MET A 1 6.80 -12.68 -57.23
N THR A 2 7.60 -12.29 -56.24
CA THR A 2 8.75 -12.81 -55.44
C THR A 2 8.81 -11.85 -54.23
N SER A 3 8.57 -12.29 -53.00
CA SER A 3 9.55 -12.59 -51.93
C SER A 3 10.51 -11.46 -51.48
N SER A 4 10.53 -11.26 -50.14
CA SER A 4 11.60 -10.71 -49.27
C SER A 4 11.72 -9.18 -49.17
N ALA A 5 11.90 -8.54 -47.99
CA ALA A 5 12.32 -9.01 -46.68
C ALA A 5 11.80 -8.12 -45.53
N SER A 6 11.47 -8.77 -44.42
CA SER A 6 11.23 -8.20 -43.10
C SER A 6 12.46 -7.48 -42.53
N LEU A 7 12.26 -6.29 -41.95
CA LEU A 7 13.14 -5.76 -40.92
C LEU A 7 12.31 -5.56 -39.64
N ALA A 8 12.48 -6.50 -38.71
CA ALA A 8 12.02 -6.37 -37.34
C ALA A 8 12.79 -5.22 -36.67
N ILE A 9 12.09 -4.15 -36.31
CA ILE A 9 12.61 -3.12 -35.40
C ILE A 9 12.49 -3.71 -34.00
N VAL A 10 13.54 -4.43 -33.59
CA VAL A 10 13.79 -4.70 -32.16
C VAL A 10 13.99 -3.34 -31.50
N SER A 11 13.00 -2.90 -30.72
CA SER A 11 13.10 -1.73 -29.87
C SER A 11 14.20 -1.98 -28.84
N ARG A 12 15.35 -1.33 -29.06
CA ARG A 12 16.43 -1.28 -28.07
C ARG A 12 15.87 -0.74 -26.74
N PRO A 13 16.29 -1.28 -25.59
CA PRO A 13 15.92 -0.69 -24.30
C PRO A 13 16.43 0.75 -24.28
N ARG A 14 15.52 1.71 -24.13
CA ARG A 14 15.87 3.13 -23.98
C ARG A 14 16.87 3.24 -22.84
N ALA A 15 18.10 3.65 -23.16
CA ALA A 15 19.10 4.07 -22.19
C ALA A 15 18.42 5.04 -21.21
N ALA A 16 18.46 4.65 -19.96
CA ALA A 16 17.67 5.26 -18.91
C ALA A 16 18.07 6.72 -18.70
N ARG A 17 17.04 7.58 -18.63
CA ARG A 17 17.16 8.97 -18.16
C ARG A 17 17.45 8.96 -16.64
N PHE A 18 18.64 8.50 -16.24
CA PHE A 18 19.07 8.51 -14.82
C PHE A 18 19.67 9.86 -14.41
N ALA A 19 20.25 10.62 -15.34
CA ALA A 19 21.01 11.83 -15.03
C ALA A 19 20.20 13.04 -14.51
N PRO A 20 19.03 13.43 -15.09
CA PRO A 20 18.36 14.67 -14.65
C PRO A 20 17.67 14.54 -13.29
N VAL A 21 17.14 13.35 -12.95
CA VAL A 21 16.50 13.09 -11.64
C VAL A 21 17.55 13.08 -10.52
N LEU A 22 18.72 12.50 -10.76
CA LEU A 22 19.83 12.48 -9.80
C LEU A 22 20.34 13.89 -9.45
N ILE A 23 20.42 14.79 -10.44
CA ILE A 23 20.90 16.17 -10.26
C ILE A 23 19.87 17.02 -9.49
N GLY A 24 18.57 16.88 -9.79
CA GLY A 24 17.51 17.60 -9.07
C GLY A 24 17.41 17.19 -7.59
N LEU A 25 17.52 15.89 -7.30
CA LEU A 25 17.48 15.35 -5.94
C LEU A 25 18.74 15.74 -5.14
N LEU A 26 19.93 15.68 -5.73
CA LEU A 26 21.17 16.11 -5.06
C LEU A 26 21.21 17.63 -4.84
N ALA A 27 20.58 18.44 -5.70
CA ALA A 27 20.50 19.90 -5.54
C ALA A 27 19.64 20.31 -4.33
N LEU A 28 18.60 19.55 -3.99
CA LEU A 28 17.78 19.78 -2.79
C LEU A 28 18.55 19.50 -1.49
N PHE A 29 19.53 18.60 -1.53
CA PHE A 29 20.49 18.41 -0.43
C PHE A 29 21.54 19.53 -0.31
N ALA A 30 21.60 20.45 -1.29
CA ALA A 30 22.62 21.49 -1.44
C ALA A 30 22.07 22.92 -1.37
N GLY A 31 20.82 23.12 -0.91
CA GLY A 31 20.29 24.46 -0.58
C GLY A 31 21.24 25.22 0.37
N PRO A 32 21.30 26.57 0.28
CA PRO A 32 22.34 27.36 0.91
C PRO A 32 22.39 27.05 2.41
N GLY A 33 23.60 26.71 2.87
CA GLY A 33 23.85 26.36 4.25
C GLY A 33 23.24 27.40 5.18
N THR A 34 22.44 26.92 6.14
CA THR A 34 22.22 27.70 7.34
C THR A 34 23.60 28.09 7.90
N PRO A 35 23.84 29.36 8.21
CA PRO A 35 25.12 29.77 8.77
C PRO A 35 25.40 28.90 9.99
N ARG A 36 26.66 28.46 10.12
CA ARG A 36 27.18 27.81 11.32
C ARG A 36 26.77 28.66 12.52
N ALA A 37 25.71 28.23 13.21
CA ALA A 37 25.28 28.89 14.42
C ALA A 37 26.41 28.78 15.44
N ALA A 38 26.75 29.90 16.06
CA ALA A 38 27.62 29.95 17.23
C ALA A 38 27.10 28.97 18.30
N PRO A 39 27.95 28.47 19.21
CA PRO A 39 27.52 27.47 20.20
C PRO A 39 26.45 28.09 21.10
N VAL A 40 25.19 27.73 20.85
CA VAL A 40 24.05 28.04 21.72
C VAL A 40 23.93 26.92 22.74
N ALA A 41 23.71 27.30 23.99
CA ALA A 41 23.53 26.43 25.15
C ALA A 41 22.51 25.29 24.90
N PRO A 42 22.65 24.14 25.59
CA PRO A 42 21.89 22.93 25.29
C PRO A 42 20.39 23.14 25.56
N GLY A 43 19.61 23.25 24.48
CA GLY A 43 18.17 23.51 24.53
C GLY A 43 17.43 23.49 23.19
N SER A 44 18.02 23.02 22.09
CA SER A 44 17.34 22.84 20.81
C SER A 44 17.39 21.37 20.39
N GLY A 45 16.22 20.75 20.26
CA GLY A 45 16.02 19.30 20.10
C GLY A 45 16.47 18.74 18.76
N GLU A 46 17.47 17.87 18.81
CA GLU A 46 17.81 16.89 17.79
C GLU A 46 17.43 15.49 18.31
N LEU A 47 16.91 14.62 17.45
CA LEU A 47 16.54 13.26 17.83
C LEU A 47 17.82 12.46 18.13
N VAL A 48 18.01 12.16 19.42
CA VAL A 48 19.17 11.44 19.97
C VAL A 48 19.02 9.93 19.76
N LEU A 49 19.93 9.32 19.01
CA LEU A 49 20.08 7.86 18.95
C LEU A 49 20.49 7.29 20.31
N ARG A 50 19.69 6.38 20.88
CA ARG A 50 20.08 5.56 22.05
C ARG A 50 20.78 4.30 21.55
N GLY A 51 22.11 4.30 21.55
CA GLY A 51 22.89 3.06 21.59
C GLY A 51 22.78 2.37 22.95
N PRO A 52 23.18 1.09 23.08
CA PRO A 52 23.33 0.45 24.39
C PRO A 52 24.48 1.15 25.15
N SER A 53 24.17 1.73 26.31
CA SER A 53 25.06 2.32 27.35
C SER A 53 26.22 3.23 26.87
N ASP A 54 26.14 4.52 27.23
CA ASP A 54 27.20 5.55 27.17
C ASP A 54 27.75 6.03 25.82
N ALA A 55 27.05 5.80 24.71
CA ALA A 55 27.38 6.44 23.43
C ALA A 55 26.66 7.79 23.24
N ALA A 56 27.39 8.80 22.74
CA ALA A 56 26.85 10.12 22.37
C ALA A 56 25.71 10.01 21.33
N PRO A 57 24.75 10.96 21.33
CA PRO A 57 23.69 11.03 20.33
C PRO A 57 24.24 11.04 18.90
N VAL A 58 23.72 10.19 18.04
CA VAL A 58 24.02 10.17 16.60
C VAL A 58 22.78 10.74 15.87
N GLU A 59 22.94 11.58 14.85
CA GLU A 59 21.85 12.17 14.05
C GLU A 59 21.24 11.09 13.11
N ALA A 60 19.92 11.08 12.89
CA ALA A 60 19.32 10.14 11.95
C ALA A 60 19.64 10.52 10.49
N PRO A 61 19.78 9.54 9.56
CA PRO A 61 19.90 9.83 8.14
C PRO A 61 18.77 10.72 7.65
N ARG A 62 19.06 11.64 6.72
CA ARG A 62 18.01 12.43 6.07
C ARG A 62 17.40 11.65 4.92
N LEU A 63 16.09 11.72 4.82
CA LEU A 63 15.30 11.10 3.76
C LEU A 63 14.70 12.18 2.85
N MET A 64 14.67 11.90 1.56
CA MET A 64 13.87 12.63 0.57
C MET A 64 13.31 11.65 -0.45
N THR A 65 12.12 11.95 -0.97
CA THR A 65 11.39 11.08 -1.91
C THR A 65 11.05 11.81 -3.20
N ASP A 66 11.28 11.17 -4.34
CA ASP A 66 10.76 11.60 -5.64
C ASP A 66 9.84 10.51 -6.20
N VAL A 67 8.67 10.92 -6.68
CA VAL A 67 7.68 10.04 -7.29
C VAL A 67 7.43 10.47 -8.72
N THR A 68 7.68 9.58 -9.66
CA THR A 68 7.25 9.74 -11.06
C THR A 68 6.21 8.68 -11.40
N VAL A 69 5.08 9.10 -11.97
CA VAL A 69 3.99 8.20 -12.38
C VAL A 69 3.71 8.38 -13.87
N ALA A 70 3.76 7.29 -14.62
CA ALA A 70 3.32 7.25 -16.01
C ALA A 70 1.98 6.49 -16.09
N VAL A 71 0.90 7.21 -16.38
CA VAL A 71 -0.43 6.61 -16.57
C VAL A 71 -0.61 6.25 -18.04
N SER A 72 -1.10 5.05 -18.31
CA SER A 72 -1.36 4.52 -19.66
C SER A 72 -2.70 3.80 -19.67
N GLY A 73 -3.76 4.51 -20.04
CA GLY A 73 -5.12 3.99 -20.02
C GLY A 73 -5.55 3.58 -18.60
N PRO A 74 -5.87 2.30 -18.35
CA PRO A 74 -6.41 1.84 -17.07
C PRO A 74 -5.34 1.51 -16.02
N THR A 75 -4.04 1.64 -16.35
CA THR A 75 -2.95 1.29 -15.44
C THR A 75 -1.94 2.43 -15.29
N ALA A 76 -1.14 2.38 -14.22
CA ALA A 76 -0.04 3.31 -14.01
C ALA A 76 1.24 2.61 -13.56
N ARG A 77 2.36 3.00 -14.17
CA ARG A 77 3.71 2.61 -13.75
C ARG A 77 4.30 3.74 -12.91
N ALA A 78 4.60 3.46 -11.66
CA ALA A 78 5.19 4.42 -10.75
C ALA A 78 6.64 4.05 -10.41
N VAL A 79 7.46 5.07 -10.21
CA VAL A 79 8.86 4.99 -9.78
C VAL A 79 9.00 5.86 -8.55
N VAL A 80 9.37 5.25 -7.42
CA VAL A 80 9.64 5.93 -6.15
C VAL A 80 11.15 5.89 -5.92
N THR A 81 11.79 7.04 -5.85
CA THR A 81 13.22 7.17 -5.56
C THR A 81 13.39 7.79 -4.19
N GLN A 82 13.93 7.02 -3.25
CA GLN A 82 14.22 7.43 -1.89
C GLN A 82 15.72 7.68 -1.75
N ALA A 83 16.11 8.85 -1.26
CA ALA A 83 17.50 9.19 -0.97
C ALA A 83 17.76 9.17 0.53
N PHE A 84 18.69 8.32 0.93
CA PHE A 84 19.17 8.20 2.31
C PHE A 84 20.52 8.88 2.41
N ARG A 85 20.61 9.97 3.16
CA ARG A 85 21.87 10.68 3.42
C ARG A 85 22.29 10.49 4.86
N ASN A 86 23.44 9.87 5.08
CA ASN A 86 24.05 9.79 6.40
C ASN A 86 24.73 11.13 6.73
N THR A 87 24.21 11.88 7.68
CA THR A 87 24.81 13.15 8.14
C THR A 87 25.81 12.97 9.28
N THR A 88 25.99 11.74 9.75
CA THR A 88 26.80 11.39 10.92
C THR A 88 28.24 11.08 10.54
N THR A 89 29.09 10.91 11.56
CA THR A 89 30.47 10.45 11.43
C THR A 89 30.62 8.93 11.54
N GLU A 90 29.54 8.20 11.86
CA GLU A 90 29.54 6.74 12.00
C GLU A 90 28.92 6.07 10.76
N TRP A 91 29.13 4.75 10.62
CA TRP A 91 28.39 3.97 9.63
C TRP A 91 26.99 3.70 10.14
N VAL A 92 25.99 3.84 9.27
CA VAL A 92 24.59 3.71 9.67
C VAL A 92 23.85 2.67 8.84
N GLU A 93 22.89 2.03 9.49
CA GLU A 93 21.79 1.30 8.89
C GLU A 93 20.51 2.09 9.14
N GLY A 94 19.83 2.48 8.06
CA GLY A 94 18.55 3.18 8.14
C GLY A 94 17.41 2.26 7.71
N THR A 95 16.34 2.20 8.51
CA THR A 95 15.09 1.56 8.13
C THR A 95 14.02 2.63 7.94
N TYR A 96 13.38 2.65 6.78
CA TYR A 96 12.25 3.54 6.50
C TYR A 96 10.99 2.74 6.20
N VAL A 97 9.90 3.10 6.86
CA VAL A 97 8.55 2.56 6.59
C VAL A 97 7.85 3.52 5.64
N TYR A 98 7.33 3.02 4.53
CA TYR A 98 6.67 3.84 3.51
C TYR A 98 5.40 3.19 2.99
N PRO A 99 4.41 4.00 2.58
CA PRO A 99 3.19 3.45 2.02
C PRO A 99 3.34 3.23 0.52
N LEU A 100 2.55 2.30 -0.02
CA LEU A 100 2.23 2.21 -1.44
C LEU A 100 0.72 1.96 -1.57
N PRO A 101 0.12 2.17 -2.76
CA PRO A 101 -1.24 1.76 -3.04
C PRO A 101 -1.48 0.28 -2.69
N GLU A 102 -2.66 -0.06 -2.20
CA GLU A 102 -2.99 -1.44 -1.76
C GLU A 102 -2.90 -2.47 -2.90
N ASP A 103 -3.13 -2.05 -4.13
CA ASP A 103 -3.04 -2.84 -5.37
C ASP A 103 -1.65 -2.74 -6.04
N ALA A 104 -0.65 -2.13 -5.39
CA ALA A 104 0.68 -1.98 -5.95
C ALA A 104 1.37 -3.34 -6.15
N ALA A 105 1.64 -3.67 -7.41
CA ALA A 105 2.46 -4.79 -7.84
C ALA A 105 3.92 -4.34 -7.95
N VAL A 106 4.67 -4.42 -6.85
CA VAL A 106 6.10 -4.05 -6.80
C VAL A 106 6.94 -5.15 -7.45
N ASP A 107 7.76 -4.79 -8.43
CA ASP A 107 8.53 -5.77 -9.24
C ASP A 107 10.00 -5.43 -9.47
N SER A 108 10.45 -4.25 -9.05
CA SER A 108 11.83 -3.84 -9.27
C SER A 108 12.32 -2.96 -8.14
N MET A 109 13.55 -3.24 -7.68
CA MET A 109 14.34 -2.34 -6.85
C MET A 109 15.74 -2.17 -7.46
N LYS A 110 16.27 -0.95 -7.39
CA LYS A 110 17.65 -0.63 -7.72
C LYS A 110 18.27 0.17 -6.59
N LEU A 111 19.48 -0.18 -6.21
CA LEU A 111 20.30 0.51 -5.24
C LEU A 111 21.39 1.30 -5.98
N VAL A 112 21.41 2.62 -5.80
CA VAL A 112 22.42 3.50 -6.42
C VAL A 112 23.38 4.00 -5.36
N ILE A 113 24.66 3.74 -5.59
CA ILE A 113 25.75 4.03 -4.67
C ILE A 113 26.84 4.76 -5.45
N GLY A 114 26.99 6.07 -5.24
CA GLY A 114 27.87 6.89 -6.04
C GLY A 114 27.53 6.78 -7.54
N ASN A 115 28.43 6.18 -8.34
CA ASN A 115 28.24 5.93 -9.77
C ASN A 115 27.81 4.49 -10.12
N ARG A 116 27.55 3.64 -9.11
CA ARG A 116 27.21 2.23 -9.29
C ARG A 116 25.71 2.02 -9.11
N ILE A 117 25.15 1.13 -9.93
CA ILE A 117 23.75 0.69 -9.84
C ILE A 117 23.76 -0.81 -9.59
N VAL A 118 23.16 -1.23 -8.49
CA VAL A 118 22.94 -2.64 -8.13
C VAL A 118 21.46 -2.94 -8.34
N VAL A 119 21.16 -3.90 -9.20
CA VAL A 119 19.78 -4.37 -9.43
C VAL A 119 19.45 -5.43 -8.39
N ALA A 120 18.29 -5.32 -7.77
CA ALA A 120 17.83 -6.28 -6.78
C ALA A 120 17.25 -7.53 -7.43
N ASP A 121 17.43 -8.67 -6.76
CA ASP A 121 16.73 -9.90 -7.10
C ASP A 121 15.50 -10.08 -6.20
N ILE A 122 14.39 -10.57 -6.78
CA ILE A 122 13.26 -11.08 -5.99
C ILE A 122 13.60 -12.50 -5.54
N ARG A 123 13.56 -12.71 -4.24
CA ARG A 123 13.79 -14.02 -3.62
C ARG A 123 12.72 -14.28 -2.57
N GLU A 124 12.61 -15.53 -2.13
CA GLU A 124 11.89 -15.85 -0.91
C GLU A 124 12.37 -14.96 0.25
N ARG A 125 11.44 -14.46 1.05
CA ARG A 125 11.70 -13.47 2.10
C ARG A 125 12.81 -13.91 3.06
N ALA A 126 12.77 -15.16 3.51
CA ALA A 126 13.78 -15.70 4.42
C ALA A 126 15.18 -15.75 3.77
N GLN A 127 15.26 -16.07 2.47
CA GLN A 127 16.53 -16.11 1.73
C GLN A 127 17.10 -14.70 1.52
N ALA A 128 16.24 -13.74 1.14
CA ALA A 128 16.62 -12.34 0.97
C ALA A 128 17.16 -11.74 2.28
N ARG A 129 16.47 -11.99 3.41
CA ARG A 129 16.91 -11.52 4.73
C ARG A 129 18.27 -12.09 5.13
N ARG A 130 18.48 -13.39 4.93
CA ARG A 130 19.80 -14.01 5.20
C ARG A 130 20.91 -13.38 4.35
N ALA A 131 20.64 -13.14 3.07
CA ALA A 131 21.59 -12.49 2.18
C ALA A 131 21.91 -11.04 2.61
N TYR A 132 20.89 -10.29 3.01
CA TYR A 132 21.05 -8.93 3.54
C TYR A 132 21.89 -8.90 4.82
N GLU A 133 21.59 -9.74 5.82
CA GLU A 133 22.36 -9.78 7.07
C GLU A 133 23.81 -10.24 6.85
N ALA A 134 24.04 -11.17 5.92
CA ALA A 134 25.39 -11.58 5.53
C ALA A 134 26.16 -10.42 4.85
N ALA A 135 25.51 -9.65 3.98
CA ALA A 135 26.13 -8.47 3.36
C ALA A 135 26.43 -7.37 4.38
N LYS A 136 25.45 -7.09 5.26
CA LYS A 136 25.56 -6.12 6.35
C LYS A 136 26.73 -6.43 7.28
N SER A 137 26.86 -7.67 7.71
CA SER A 137 27.98 -8.12 8.56
C SER A 137 29.32 -8.07 7.84
N ALA A 138 29.36 -8.42 6.55
CA ALA A 138 30.55 -8.31 5.69
C ALA A 138 30.94 -6.87 5.30
N GLY A 139 30.25 -5.84 5.82
CA GLY A 139 30.56 -4.44 5.54
C GLY A 139 30.19 -3.98 4.13
N LYS A 140 29.36 -4.75 3.42
CA LYS A 140 28.85 -4.43 2.08
C LYS A 140 27.59 -3.57 2.19
N THR A 141 27.46 -2.56 1.33
CA THR A 141 26.22 -1.79 1.27
C THR A 141 25.14 -2.62 0.61
N ALA A 142 24.01 -2.72 1.29
CA ALA A 142 22.90 -3.54 0.85
C ALA A 142 21.58 -2.84 1.14
N ALA A 143 20.58 -3.10 0.32
CA ALA A 143 19.20 -2.69 0.53
C ALA A 143 18.29 -3.92 0.55
N LEU A 144 17.32 -3.91 1.44
CA LEU A 144 16.27 -4.93 1.57
C LEU A 144 14.92 -4.22 1.59
N THR A 145 14.06 -4.56 0.64
CA THR A 145 12.66 -4.11 0.63
C THR A 145 11.73 -5.27 0.92
N GLU A 146 10.79 -5.02 1.83
CA GLU A 146 9.86 -6.00 2.36
C GLU A 146 8.44 -5.44 2.45
N GLN A 147 7.44 -6.27 2.14
CA GLN A 147 6.03 -5.97 2.38
C GLN A 147 5.65 -6.42 3.80
N GLU A 148 5.16 -5.50 4.63
CA GLU A 148 4.65 -5.78 5.99
C GLU A 148 3.12 -5.83 6.02
N ARG A 149 2.47 -4.99 5.21
CA ARG A 149 1.04 -5.04 4.87
C ARG A 149 0.88 -4.79 3.38
N PRO A 150 -0.28 -5.08 2.77
CA PRO A 150 -0.51 -4.79 1.35
C PRO A 150 -0.20 -3.34 0.93
N ASN A 151 -0.36 -2.38 1.86
CA ASN A 151 -0.05 -0.95 1.68
C ASN A 151 1.12 -0.43 2.53
N VAL A 152 1.87 -1.28 3.26
CA VAL A 152 2.98 -0.86 4.13
C VAL A 152 4.23 -1.65 3.82
N PHE A 153 5.31 -0.94 3.53
CA PHE A 153 6.57 -1.50 3.09
C PHE A 153 7.72 -0.95 3.92
N THR A 154 8.77 -1.74 4.08
CA THR A 154 10.00 -1.35 4.75
C THR A 154 11.14 -1.35 3.75
N ASN A 155 12.04 -0.38 3.89
CA ASN A 155 13.29 -0.32 3.16
C ASN A 155 14.44 -0.18 4.17
N ALA A 156 15.24 -1.23 4.31
CA ALA A 156 16.41 -1.26 5.17
C ALA A 156 17.68 -1.11 4.32
N VAL A 157 18.50 -0.11 4.61
CA VAL A 157 19.74 0.17 3.90
C VAL A 157 20.91 0.10 4.87
N ALA A 158 21.75 -0.93 4.74
CA ALA A 158 22.91 -1.16 5.59
C ALA A 158 24.18 -0.52 5.01
N ASN A 159 25.09 -0.15 5.91
CA ASN A 159 26.44 0.33 5.59
C ASN A 159 26.42 1.57 4.71
N ILE A 160 25.67 2.58 5.11
CA ILE A 160 25.77 3.93 4.54
C ILE A 160 26.95 4.62 5.23
N GLY A 161 27.97 5.00 4.46
CA GLY A 161 29.17 5.63 4.98
C GLY A 161 28.93 7.05 5.51
N PRO A 162 29.82 7.59 6.37
CA PRO A 162 29.73 8.97 6.84
C PRO A 162 29.64 9.99 5.70
N GLY A 163 28.65 10.89 5.74
CA GLY A 163 28.40 11.88 4.70
C GLY A 163 27.85 11.34 3.38
N GLU A 164 27.68 10.02 3.24
CA GLU A 164 27.27 9.36 2.00
C GLU A 164 25.76 9.50 1.75
N THR A 165 25.40 9.62 0.47
CA THR A 165 24.02 9.46 0.00
C THR A 165 23.88 8.19 -0.81
N VAL A 166 22.88 7.37 -0.47
CA VAL A 166 22.50 6.15 -1.18
C VAL A 166 21.06 6.31 -1.65
N LEU A 167 20.76 5.87 -2.88
CA LEU A 167 19.40 5.92 -3.42
C LEU A 167 18.81 4.52 -3.53
N VAL A 168 17.56 4.38 -3.16
CA VAL A 168 16.76 3.19 -3.43
C VAL A 168 15.62 3.59 -4.36
N ARG A 169 15.61 3.01 -5.56
CA ARG A 169 14.59 3.22 -6.58
C ARG A 169 13.71 1.98 -6.66
N ILE A 170 12.44 2.13 -6.31
CA ILE A 170 11.41 1.10 -6.35
C ILE A 170 10.48 1.40 -7.51
N GLU A 171 10.07 0.36 -8.24
CA GLU A 171 9.09 0.49 -9.32
C GLU A 171 7.92 -0.47 -9.09
N TYR A 172 6.70 0.02 -9.33
CA TYR A 172 5.49 -0.75 -9.16
C TYR A 172 4.45 -0.44 -10.24
N GLN A 173 3.57 -1.40 -10.48
CA GLN A 173 2.39 -1.25 -11.32
C GLN A 173 1.14 -1.12 -10.43
N GLN A 174 0.21 -0.25 -10.79
CA GLN A 174 -1.12 -0.14 -10.15
C GLN A 174 -2.22 0.03 -11.20
N THR A 175 -3.47 -0.12 -10.79
CA THR A 175 -4.65 0.18 -11.59
C THR A 175 -5.14 1.60 -11.33
N ILE A 176 -5.84 2.20 -12.31
CA ILE A 176 -6.49 3.50 -12.13
C ILE A 176 -7.90 3.27 -11.60
N ARG A 177 -8.20 3.88 -10.45
CA ARG A 177 -9.55 3.83 -9.87
C ARG A 177 -10.50 4.69 -10.70
N HIS A 178 -11.73 4.22 -10.85
CA HIS A 178 -12.74 4.89 -11.63
C HIS A 178 -14.09 4.82 -10.90
N SER A 179 -14.81 5.93 -10.85
CA SER A 179 -16.14 6.07 -10.26
C SER A 179 -16.92 7.14 -11.02
N GLY A 180 -18.04 6.76 -11.62
CA GLY A 180 -18.88 7.57 -12.48
C GLY A 180 -18.20 7.85 -13.80
N ASP A 181 -17.94 9.13 -14.03
CA ASP A 181 -17.12 9.68 -15.10
C ASP A 181 -15.73 10.11 -14.59
N THR A 182 -15.40 9.82 -13.33
CA THR A 182 -14.22 10.35 -12.65
C THR A 182 -13.18 9.26 -12.43
N TYR A 183 -12.01 9.46 -13.01
CA TYR A 183 -10.82 8.65 -12.80
C TYR A 183 -9.97 9.28 -11.71
N ALA A 184 -9.31 8.46 -10.90
CA ALA A 184 -8.50 8.92 -9.77
C ALA A 184 -7.19 8.15 -9.67
N LEU A 185 -6.09 8.90 -9.62
CA LEU A 185 -4.77 8.43 -9.24
C LEU A 185 -4.51 8.87 -7.79
N ARG A 186 -4.30 7.92 -6.89
CA ARG A 186 -3.87 8.17 -5.51
C ARG A 186 -2.44 7.70 -5.33
N VAL A 187 -1.59 8.54 -4.75
CA VAL A 187 -0.22 8.20 -4.35
C VAL A 187 -0.12 8.42 -2.85
N PRO A 188 -0.10 7.35 -2.04
CA PRO A 188 0.12 7.46 -0.61
C PRO A 188 1.51 8.00 -0.29
N LEU A 189 1.62 8.94 0.66
CA LEU A 189 2.91 9.55 1.04
C LEU A 189 3.28 9.33 2.50
N VAL A 190 2.32 9.04 3.37
CA VAL A 190 2.56 8.76 4.80
C VAL A 190 1.85 7.48 5.25
N VAL A 191 2.50 6.69 6.11
CA VAL A 191 1.81 5.60 6.83
C VAL A 191 1.21 6.20 8.09
N ALA A 192 -0.12 6.25 8.16
CA ALA A 192 -0.81 6.72 9.36
C ALA A 192 -0.48 5.82 10.58
N PRO A 193 -0.24 6.40 11.77
CA PRO A 193 -0.03 5.64 12.99
C PRO A 193 -1.21 4.71 13.28
N ARG A 194 -0.94 3.43 13.55
CA ARG A 194 -1.97 2.41 13.73
C ARG A 194 -2.23 2.10 15.20
N TYR A 195 -3.50 2.02 15.56
CA TYR A 195 -3.97 1.42 16.80
C TYR A 195 -3.73 -0.10 16.76
N ASN A 196 -3.00 -0.60 17.75
CA ASN A 196 -2.69 -2.02 17.89
C ASN A 196 -3.34 -2.54 19.18
N PRO A 197 -4.49 -3.23 19.10
CA PRO A 197 -5.13 -3.81 20.27
C PRO A 197 -4.15 -4.66 21.07
N ALA A 198 -4.30 -4.65 22.40
CA ALA A 198 -3.48 -5.49 23.27
C ALA A 198 -3.90 -6.97 23.13
N PRO A 199 -2.97 -7.93 23.34
CA PRO A 199 -3.34 -9.34 23.43
C PRO A 199 -4.40 -9.55 24.52
N PRO A 200 -5.47 -10.31 24.26
CA PRO A 200 -6.46 -10.60 25.29
C PRO A 200 -5.81 -11.39 26.42
N ILE A 201 -6.02 -10.97 27.67
CA ILE A 201 -5.55 -11.73 28.84
C ILE A 201 -6.53 -12.87 29.08
N VAL A 202 -6.08 -14.11 28.92
CA VAL A 202 -6.91 -15.30 29.21
C VAL A 202 -6.58 -15.77 30.62
N ASN A 203 -7.53 -15.56 31.53
CA ASN A 203 -7.49 -16.18 32.86
C ASN A 203 -8.00 -17.62 32.72
N LEU A 204 -7.07 -18.59 32.67
CA LEU A 204 -7.44 -20.01 32.68
C LEU A 204 -7.95 -20.38 34.07
N VAL A 205 -9.25 -20.69 34.19
CA VAL A 205 -9.86 -21.15 35.44
C VAL A 205 -9.41 -22.59 35.70
N GLY A 206 -8.40 -22.77 36.56
CA GLY A 206 -7.95 -24.10 37.01
C GLY A 206 -6.44 -24.25 37.17
N GLU A 207 -5.64 -23.39 36.54
CA GLU A 207 -4.19 -23.33 36.72
C GLU A 207 -3.81 -21.93 37.19
N ARG A 208 -2.91 -21.81 38.18
CA ARG A 208 -2.34 -20.52 38.59
C ARG A 208 -1.43 -20.00 37.47
N GLY A 209 -2.02 -19.45 36.41
CA GLY A 209 -1.31 -18.88 35.28
C GLY A 209 -2.22 -18.02 34.42
N THR A 210 -1.87 -16.74 34.27
CA THR A 210 -2.39 -15.88 33.22
C THR A 210 -1.68 -16.24 31.91
N ALA A 211 -2.41 -16.81 30.95
CA ALA A 211 -1.89 -16.99 29.60
C ALA A 211 -2.26 -15.76 28.76
N ALA A 212 -1.28 -15.17 28.07
CA ALA A 212 -1.59 -14.22 27.01
C ALA A 212 -2.29 -14.98 25.88
N GLY A 213 -3.48 -14.54 25.48
CA GLY A 213 -4.11 -15.04 24.27
C GLY A 213 -3.26 -14.69 23.03
N ILE A 214 -3.65 -15.25 21.87
CA ILE A 214 -2.97 -14.98 20.60
C ILE A 214 -2.96 -13.46 20.36
N ASP A 215 -1.77 -12.88 20.17
CA ASP A 215 -1.62 -11.45 19.87
C ASP A 215 -2.34 -11.14 18.55
N PRO A 216 -3.33 -10.22 18.53
CA PRO A 216 -4.03 -9.85 17.31
C PRO A 216 -3.14 -9.11 16.31
N VAL A 217 -1.98 -8.60 16.75
CA VAL A 217 -1.01 -7.87 15.92
C VAL A 217 0.41 -8.38 16.20
N PRO A 218 0.77 -9.59 15.74
CA PRO A 218 2.04 -10.23 16.06
C PRO A 218 3.27 -9.49 15.51
N ASP A 219 3.07 -8.54 14.60
CA ASP A 219 4.12 -7.78 13.95
C ASP A 219 4.02 -6.27 14.16
N ARG A 220 3.40 -5.85 15.27
CA ARG A 220 3.29 -4.45 15.70
C ARG A 220 4.59 -3.64 15.57
N ASP A 221 5.73 -4.26 15.89
CA ASP A 221 7.04 -3.59 15.86
C ASP A 221 7.48 -3.20 14.44
N ARG A 222 6.94 -3.83 13.39
CA ARG A 222 7.28 -3.57 11.99
C ARG A 222 6.34 -2.56 11.32
N ILE A 223 5.19 -2.30 11.92
CA ILE A 223 4.14 -1.42 11.37
C ILE A 223 3.87 -0.17 12.22
N SER A 224 4.65 0.04 13.29
CA SER A 224 4.55 1.20 14.18
C SER A 224 5.87 1.98 14.21
N PRO A 225 6.24 2.64 13.08
CA PRO A 225 7.42 3.48 13.04
C PRO A 225 7.29 4.67 14.01
N PRO A 226 8.42 5.25 14.45
CA PRO A 226 8.39 6.47 15.24
C PRO A 226 7.75 7.62 14.44
N VAL A 227 7.06 8.52 15.13
CA VAL A 227 6.32 9.65 14.53
C VAL A 227 6.81 10.94 15.18
N LEU A 228 7.09 11.95 14.37
CA LEU A 228 7.53 13.25 14.84
C LEU A 228 6.36 14.01 15.48
N ASP A 229 6.63 14.58 16.65
CA ASP A 229 5.78 15.59 17.28
C ASP A 229 5.94 16.92 16.51
N PRO A 230 4.90 17.39 15.79
CA PRO A 230 4.98 18.62 14.99
C PRO A 230 5.18 19.89 15.84
N ALA A 231 4.87 19.85 17.14
CA ALA A 231 5.13 20.98 18.04
C ALA A 231 6.62 21.13 18.37
N LYS A 232 7.41 20.06 18.19
CA LYS A 232 8.84 20.01 18.54
C LYS A 232 9.76 19.88 17.32
N HIS A 233 9.24 19.40 16.19
CA HIS A 233 10.04 19.09 15.00
C HIS A 233 9.38 19.60 13.73
N ALA A 234 10.20 20.14 12.83
CA ALA A 234 9.77 20.44 11.47
C ALA A 234 9.48 19.15 10.68
N PRO A 235 8.59 19.21 9.67
CA PRO A 235 8.34 18.06 8.79
C PRO A 235 9.63 17.56 8.12
N THR A 236 9.75 16.25 8.01
CA THR A 236 10.82 15.55 7.30
C THR A 236 10.32 14.94 5.98
N ASN A 237 11.22 14.30 5.23
CA ASN A 237 10.91 13.63 3.96
C ASN A 237 10.15 14.52 2.97
N PRO A 238 10.81 15.56 2.41
CA PRO A 238 10.22 16.33 1.32
C PRO A 238 9.98 15.41 0.12
N VAL A 239 8.86 15.63 -0.56
CA VAL A 239 8.37 14.85 -1.69
C VAL A 239 8.28 15.73 -2.93
N THR A 240 8.91 15.29 -4.02
CA THR A 240 8.60 15.77 -5.37
C THR A 240 7.72 14.75 -6.08
N LEU A 241 6.78 15.24 -6.92
CA LEU A 241 5.84 14.38 -7.62
C LEU A 241 5.60 14.88 -9.04
N HIS A 242 5.69 13.95 -9.99
CA HIS A 242 5.47 14.16 -11.42
C HIS A 242 4.53 13.08 -11.98
N VAL A 243 3.52 13.48 -12.74
CA VAL A 243 2.61 12.57 -13.45
C VAL A 243 2.64 12.87 -14.95
N ASP A 244 3.03 11.90 -15.75
CA ASP A 244 2.80 11.90 -17.20
C ASP A 244 1.52 11.07 -17.47
N LEU A 245 0.41 11.76 -17.72
CA LEU A 245 -0.89 11.14 -17.97
C LEU A 245 -1.12 10.93 -19.48
N LYS A 246 -1.47 9.70 -19.86
CA LYS A 246 -2.09 9.37 -21.15
C LYS A 246 -3.36 8.58 -20.89
N ALA A 247 -4.50 9.24 -20.97
CA ALA A 247 -5.78 8.65 -20.61
C ALA A 247 -6.33 7.68 -21.68
N GLY A 248 -5.91 7.84 -22.94
CA GLY A 248 -6.45 7.07 -24.07
C GLY A 248 -7.82 7.55 -24.55
N PHE A 249 -8.30 8.68 -24.02
CA PHE A 249 -9.51 9.39 -24.44
C PHE A 249 -9.32 10.89 -24.23
N ALA A 250 -10.10 11.70 -24.94
CA ALA A 250 -10.03 13.16 -24.80
C ALA A 250 -10.33 13.59 -23.35
N LEU A 251 -9.46 14.41 -22.76
CA LEU A 251 -9.54 14.83 -21.37
C LEU A 251 -10.46 16.05 -21.18
N GLY A 252 -11.32 15.98 -20.17
CA GLY A 252 -12.14 17.08 -19.67
C GLY A 252 -11.50 17.74 -18.45
N ALA A 253 -12.32 17.98 -17.41
CA ALA A 253 -11.85 18.61 -16.17
C ALA A 253 -10.84 17.72 -15.43
N MET A 254 -9.79 18.35 -14.90
CA MET A 254 -8.76 17.72 -14.07
C MET A 254 -8.42 18.61 -12.88
N ARG A 255 -8.26 18.02 -11.69
CA ARG A 255 -7.86 18.74 -10.48
C ARG A 255 -7.13 17.84 -9.48
N SER A 256 -6.46 18.45 -8.51
CA SER A 256 -6.03 17.79 -7.29
C SER A 256 -6.71 18.47 -6.11
N ASP A 257 -7.38 17.69 -5.26
CA ASP A 257 -8.07 18.20 -4.07
C ASP A 257 -7.15 18.23 -2.83
N THR A 258 -5.95 17.66 -2.93
CA THR A 258 -5.01 17.47 -1.81
C THR A 258 -3.79 18.38 -1.90
N HIS A 259 -3.34 18.71 -3.12
CA HIS A 259 -2.14 19.49 -3.38
C HIS A 259 -2.38 20.50 -4.50
N LYS A 260 -1.68 21.63 -4.47
CA LYS A 260 -1.65 22.54 -5.61
C LYS A 260 -0.77 21.96 -6.71
N VAL A 261 -1.30 21.92 -7.92
CA VAL A 261 -0.63 21.32 -9.07
C VAL A 261 -0.58 22.27 -10.25
N ARG A 262 0.53 22.18 -11.00
CA ARG A 262 0.65 22.73 -12.34
C ARG A 262 0.30 21.65 -13.34
N ILE A 263 -0.60 21.96 -14.27
CA ILE A 263 -1.06 21.04 -15.31
C ILE A 263 -0.67 21.64 -16.67
N GLU A 264 0.18 20.93 -17.40
CA GLU A 264 0.59 21.25 -18.76
C GLU A 264 -0.15 20.34 -19.75
N GLU A 265 -0.83 20.95 -20.73
CA GLU A 265 -1.47 20.22 -21.82
C GLU A 265 -0.43 19.79 -22.88
N THR A 266 -0.35 18.48 -23.13
CA THR A 266 0.63 17.91 -24.07
C THR A 266 -0.02 17.19 -25.26
N GLY A 267 -1.36 17.10 -25.27
CA GLY A 267 -2.17 16.48 -26.31
C GLY A 267 -3.64 16.38 -25.88
N PRO A 268 -4.57 15.96 -26.77
CA PRO A 268 -6.00 15.89 -26.44
C PRO A 268 -6.33 14.86 -25.33
N ASP A 269 -5.53 13.80 -25.21
CA ASP A 269 -5.66 12.72 -24.22
C ASP A 269 -4.51 12.70 -23.20
N ALA A 270 -3.64 13.73 -23.21
CA ALA A 270 -2.38 13.72 -22.47
C ALA A 270 -2.14 15.01 -21.67
N ARG A 271 -1.64 14.85 -20.43
CA ARG A 271 -1.28 15.94 -19.51
C ARG A 271 0.04 15.63 -18.82
N ARG A 272 0.81 16.66 -18.48
CA ARG A 272 1.90 16.56 -17.52
C ARG A 272 1.53 17.35 -16.27
N VAL A 273 1.64 16.70 -15.11
CA VAL A 273 1.28 17.29 -13.81
C VAL A 273 2.49 17.30 -12.91
N SER A 274 2.71 18.41 -12.21
CA SER A 274 3.72 18.53 -11.16
C SER A 274 3.18 19.34 -9.99
N LEU A 275 3.78 19.20 -8.81
CA LEU A 275 3.50 20.06 -7.66
C LEU A 275 3.86 21.52 -7.99
N ASP A 276 2.99 22.46 -7.63
CA ASP A 276 3.21 23.89 -7.91
C ASP A 276 4.11 24.55 -6.86
N ASP A 277 3.96 24.15 -5.60
CA ASP A 277 4.69 24.69 -4.45
C ASP A 277 6.11 24.09 -4.26
N GLY A 278 6.62 23.35 -5.25
CA GLY A 278 7.88 22.60 -5.12
C GLY A 278 7.75 21.36 -4.23
N PRO A 279 8.80 20.95 -3.49
CA PRO A 279 8.73 19.81 -2.59
C PRO A 279 7.75 20.03 -1.43
N VAL A 280 6.90 19.04 -1.16
CA VAL A 280 5.88 19.08 -0.09
C VAL A 280 6.22 18.06 1.01
N PRO A 281 5.78 18.23 2.27
CA PRO A 281 5.99 17.22 3.29
C PRO A 281 5.20 15.93 2.98
N ALA A 282 5.78 14.78 3.30
CA ALA A 282 5.09 13.49 3.28
C ALA A 282 4.12 13.36 4.48
N ASP A 283 3.02 14.12 4.50
CA ASP A 283 2.04 14.17 5.60
C ASP A 283 0.59 13.83 5.17
N ARG A 284 0.34 13.66 3.87
CA ARG A 284 -0.98 13.33 3.32
C ARG A 284 -0.85 12.67 1.95
N ASP A 285 -1.88 11.99 1.52
CA ASP A 285 -1.87 11.37 0.21
C ASP A 285 -2.05 12.40 -0.90
N PHE A 286 -1.39 12.16 -2.03
CA PHE A 286 -1.65 12.91 -3.26
C PHE A 286 -2.80 12.25 -4.02
N GLU A 287 -3.80 13.03 -4.42
CA GLU A 287 -4.94 12.61 -5.25
C GLU A 287 -5.05 13.52 -6.47
N LEU A 288 -5.05 12.93 -7.66
CA LEU A 288 -5.33 13.59 -8.93
C LEU A 288 -6.60 12.96 -9.53
N THR A 289 -7.60 13.78 -9.84
CA THR A 289 -8.84 13.34 -10.49
C THR A 289 -8.99 13.95 -11.87
N TRP A 290 -9.53 13.19 -12.81
CA TRP A 290 -9.85 13.68 -14.15
C TRP A 290 -11.10 13.01 -14.72
N ARG A 291 -11.72 13.68 -15.68
CA ARG A 291 -12.90 13.20 -16.39
C ARG A 291 -12.63 13.11 -17.89
N PRO A 292 -13.31 12.23 -18.63
CA PRO A 292 -13.33 12.32 -20.08
C PRO A 292 -14.03 13.62 -20.51
N ALA A 293 -13.72 14.09 -21.71
CA ALA A 293 -14.54 15.10 -22.37
C ALA A 293 -15.97 14.55 -22.53
N PRO A 294 -17.02 15.38 -22.41
CA PRO A 294 -18.40 14.92 -22.51
C PRO A 294 -18.64 14.09 -23.79
N SER A 295 -19.07 12.84 -23.64
CA SER A 295 -19.50 11.98 -24.74
C SER A 295 -20.68 11.10 -24.30
N GLU A 296 -21.55 10.73 -25.23
CA GLU A 296 -22.84 10.07 -24.95
C GLU A 296 -22.75 8.54 -24.73
N ALA A 297 -21.56 7.92 -24.76
CA ALA A 297 -21.43 6.46 -24.76
C ALA A 297 -21.21 5.86 -23.34
N PRO A 298 -21.77 4.66 -23.06
CA PRO A 298 -21.41 3.89 -21.86
C PRO A 298 -19.92 3.56 -21.84
N SER A 299 -19.27 3.66 -20.66
CA SER A 299 -17.85 3.37 -20.50
C SER A 299 -17.61 1.87 -20.35
N VAL A 300 -17.29 1.23 -21.48
CA VAL A 300 -16.66 -0.09 -21.51
C VAL A 300 -15.18 0.11 -21.86
N GLY A 301 -14.31 -0.27 -20.94
CA GLY A 301 -12.88 -0.40 -21.18
C GLY A 301 -12.53 -1.87 -21.40
N LEU A 302 -11.82 -2.18 -22.47
CA LEU A 302 -11.29 -3.52 -22.69
C LEU A 302 -9.86 -3.41 -23.20
N PHE A 303 -8.94 -3.99 -22.44
CA PHE A 303 -7.51 -3.88 -22.69
C PHE A 303 -6.86 -5.26 -22.67
N ARG A 304 -5.82 -5.44 -23.46
CA ARG A 304 -5.03 -6.68 -23.50
C ARG A 304 -3.53 -6.41 -23.44
N GLU A 305 -2.80 -7.36 -22.90
CA GLU A 305 -1.34 -7.42 -22.91
C GLU A 305 -0.90 -8.85 -23.21
N HIS A 306 -0.02 -9.03 -24.19
CA HIS A 306 0.60 -10.32 -24.48
C HIS A 306 1.93 -10.46 -23.73
N VAL A 307 2.07 -11.48 -22.87
CA VAL A 307 3.31 -11.74 -22.12
C VAL A 307 3.67 -13.21 -22.18
N GLY A 308 4.82 -13.52 -22.80
CA GLY A 308 5.28 -14.89 -22.93
C GLY A 308 4.42 -15.68 -23.91
N ALA A 309 3.64 -16.63 -23.38
CA ALA A 309 2.73 -17.47 -24.17
C ALA A 309 1.25 -17.18 -23.89
N ASP A 310 0.96 -16.29 -22.94
CA ASP A 310 -0.39 -15.99 -22.46
C ASP A 310 -0.80 -14.56 -22.82
N ASP A 311 -2.10 -14.37 -23.01
CA ASP A 311 -2.75 -13.07 -23.10
C ASP A 311 -3.43 -12.72 -21.77
N TYR A 312 -3.28 -11.47 -21.36
CA TYR A 312 -3.89 -10.92 -20.16
C TYR A 312 -4.89 -9.85 -20.55
N VAL A 313 -6.11 -9.93 -20.04
CA VAL A 313 -7.20 -9.00 -20.34
C VAL A 313 -7.59 -8.24 -19.09
N LEU A 314 -7.87 -6.94 -19.22
CA LEU A 314 -8.51 -6.10 -18.21
C LEU A 314 -9.80 -5.52 -18.79
N ALA A 315 -10.93 -5.86 -18.20
CA ALA A 315 -12.24 -5.33 -18.53
C ALA A 315 -12.70 -4.36 -17.44
N SER A 316 -13.18 -3.19 -17.84
CA SER A 316 -13.86 -2.21 -16.99
C SER A 316 -15.26 -2.01 -17.55
N VAL A 317 -16.29 -2.36 -16.78
CA VAL A 317 -17.68 -2.28 -17.22
C VAL A 317 -18.49 -1.49 -16.22
N THR A 318 -18.87 -0.27 -16.63
CA THR A 318 -19.82 0.54 -15.86
C THR A 318 -21.24 0.15 -16.28
N PRO A 319 -22.13 -0.19 -15.33
CA PRO A 319 -23.49 -0.54 -15.70
C PRO A 319 -24.19 0.67 -16.32
N PRO A 320 -25.09 0.48 -17.29
CA PRO A 320 -25.82 1.59 -17.90
C PRO A 320 -26.63 2.34 -16.84
N VAL A 321 -26.70 3.67 -16.98
CA VAL A 321 -27.59 4.50 -16.14
C VAL A 321 -29.03 4.24 -16.60
N GLY A 322 -29.60 3.11 -16.20
CA GLY A 322 -31.01 2.78 -16.43
C GLY A 322 -31.94 3.63 -15.56
N GLN A 323 -33.23 3.63 -15.93
CA GLN A 323 -34.29 4.30 -15.15
C GLN A 323 -34.15 3.93 -13.66
N PRO A 324 -34.29 4.90 -12.74
CA PRO A 324 -34.22 4.62 -11.31
C PRO A 324 -35.17 3.47 -10.98
N GLY A 325 -34.61 2.34 -10.54
CA GLY A 325 -35.41 1.27 -9.97
C GLY A 325 -36.24 1.81 -8.81
N THR A 326 -37.35 1.16 -8.49
CA THR A 326 -38.15 1.52 -7.31
C THR A 326 -37.26 1.44 -6.07
N ARG A 327 -37.04 2.58 -5.39
CA ARG A 327 -36.26 2.66 -4.15
C ARG A 327 -36.89 1.69 -3.13
N ARG A 328 -36.18 0.61 -2.83
CA ARG A 328 -36.61 -0.34 -1.80
C ARG A 328 -36.38 0.29 -0.42
N PRO A 329 -37.29 0.11 0.55
CA PRO A 329 -37.04 0.52 1.92
C PRO A 329 -35.77 -0.13 2.47
N ARG A 330 -35.04 0.57 3.34
CA ARG A 330 -33.72 0.14 3.81
C ARG A 330 -33.66 0.05 5.33
N ASP A 331 -32.76 -0.79 5.80
CA ASP A 331 -32.29 -0.79 7.19
C ASP A 331 -30.82 -0.35 7.17
N VAL A 332 -30.52 0.84 7.70
CA VAL A 332 -29.18 1.44 7.63
C VAL A 332 -28.57 1.59 9.02
N THR A 333 -27.47 0.89 9.30
CA THR A 333 -26.68 1.11 10.52
C THR A 333 -25.47 1.96 10.19
N PHE A 334 -25.42 3.18 10.75
CA PHE A 334 -24.24 4.02 10.69
C PHE A 334 -23.30 3.68 11.83
N VAL A 335 -22.03 3.44 11.54
CA VAL A 335 -20.98 3.23 12.53
C VAL A 335 -19.96 4.35 12.39
N ILE A 336 -19.74 5.12 13.45
CA ILE A 336 -18.86 6.29 13.44
C ILE A 336 -17.73 6.13 14.47
N ASP A 337 -16.50 6.21 13.99
CA ASP A 337 -15.29 6.23 14.79
C ASP A 337 -15.11 7.58 15.49
N ASN A 338 -14.88 7.54 16.80
CA ASN A 338 -14.56 8.70 17.62
C ASN A 338 -13.23 8.57 18.38
N SER A 339 -12.27 7.81 17.86
CA SER A 339 -10.91 7.68 18.38
C SER A 339 -10.12 8.99 18.34
N GLY A 340 -8.97 9.03 19.03
CA GLY A 340 -8.11 10.21 19.11
C GLY A 340 -7.57 10.70 17.76
N SER A 341 -7.32 9.81 16.80
CA SER A 341 -6.88 10.15 15.44
C SER A 341 -7.96 10.84 14.62
N MET A 342 -9.23 10.63 14.98
CA MET A 342 -10.37 11.34 14.39
C MET A 342 -10.50 12.77 14.91
N SER A 343 -9.65 13.26 15.82
CA SER A 343 -9.74 14.63 16.34
C SER A 343 -9.62 15.73 15.28
N GLY A 344 -10.06 16.94 15.61
CA GLY A 344 -9.94 18.09 14.73
C GLY A 344 -10.79 18.00 13.46
N ALA A 345 -10.15 18.05 12.29
CA ALA A 345 -10.84 18.12 11.00
C ALA A 345 -11.59 16.83 10.65
N SER A 346 -11.01 15.67 10.98
CA SER A 346 -11.60 14.36 10.70
C SER A 346 -12.96 14.20 11.38
N MET A 347 -13.10 14.57 12.66
CA MET A 347 -14.38 14.50 13.38
C MET A 347 -15.43 15.41 12.76
N ARG A 348 -15.04 16.61 12.31
CA ARG A 348 -15.96 17.53 11.63
C ARG A 348 -16.45 16.95 10.31
N GLN A 349 -15.56 16.33 9.53
CA GLN A 349 -15.91 15.66 8.27
C GLN A 349 -16.85 14.46 8.52
N ALA A 350 -16.53 13.61 9.49
CA ALA A 350 -17.33 12.44 9.84
C ALA A 350 -18.74 12.82 10.31
N LYS A 351 -18.85 13.80 11.22
CA LYS A 351 -20.14 14.34 11.68
C LYS A 351 -20.93 14.96 10.54
N ALA A 352 -20.32 15.83 9.72
CA ALA A 352 -21.01 16.48 8.60
C ALA A 352 -21.55 15.44 7.60
N SER A 353 -20.75 14.41 7.30
CA SER A 353 -21.14 13.31 6.42
C SER A 353 -22.31 12.50 7.00
N LEU A 354 -22.26 12.19 8.29
CA LEU A 354 -23.32 11.43 8.97
C LEU A 354 -24.62 12.24 9.14
N LEU A 355 -24.53 13.54 9.43
CA LEU A 355 -25.72 14.41 9.51
C LEU A 355 -26.40 14.54 8.14
N ALA A 356 -25.62 14.81 7.09
CA ALA A 356 -26.13 14.81 5.72
C ALA A 356 -26.70 13.45 5.30
N ALA A 357 -26.21 12.37 5.91
CA ALA A 357 -26.72 11.03 5.69
C ALA A 357 -28.08 10.76 6.34
N LEU A 358 -28.25 11.21 7.58
CA LEU A 358 -29.53 11.13 8.28
C LEU A 358 -30.61 11.95 7.58
N ASP A 359 -30.25 13.08 6.96
CA ASP A 359 -31.18 13.94 6.20
C ASP A 359 -31.75 13.30 4.92
N ARG A 360 -31.16 12.19 4.45
CA ARG A 360 -31.59 11.49 3.22
C ARG A 360 -32.40 10.22 3.48
N LEU A 361 -32.64 9.88 4.73
CA LEU A 361 -33.53 8.77 5.07
C LEU A 361 -34.98 9.14 4.76
N ASP A 362 -35.71 8.21 4.14
CA ASP A 362 -37.15 8.40 3.87
C ASP A 362 -37.97 7.81 5.01
N ALA A 363 -39.25 8.19 5.13
CA ALA A 363 -40.19 7.64 6.12
C ALA A 363 -40.35 6.10 6.05
N GLY A 364 -40.00 5.48 4.92
CA GLY A 364 -39.99 4.03 4.77
C GLY A 364 -38.75 3.35 5.34
N ASP A 365 -37.66 4.08 5.57
CA ASP A 365 -36.36 3.54 6.04
C ASP A 365 -36.36 3.30 7.56
N ARG A 366 -35.50 2.38 8.00
CA ARG A 366 -35.11 2.24 9.41
C ARG A 366 -33.62 2.49 9.55
N PHE A 367 -33.20 2.95 10.72
CA PHE A 367 -31.80 3.26 10.94
C PHE A 367 -31.36 3.07 12.40
N ASN A 368 -30.04 3.01 12.59
CA ASN A 368 -29.40 3.10 13.90
C ASN A 368 -28.04 3.78 13.76
N VAL A 369 -27.49 4.28 14.87
CA VAL A 369 -26.16 4.89 14.93
C VAL A 369 -25.36 4.22 16.05
N ILE A 370 -24.16 3.75 15.73
CA ILE A 370 -23.19 3.19 16.67
C ILE A 370 -21.96 4.08 16.66
N ARG A 371 -21.59 4.64 17.81
CA ARG A 371 -20.28 5.30 17.98
C ARG A 371 -19.28 4.34 18.62
N PHE A 372 -17.99 4.47 18.29
CA PHE A 372 -16.96 3.66 18.91
C PHE A 372 -15.59 4.32 19.03
N ASP A 373 -14.89 3.96 20.10
CA ASP A 373 -13.49 4.26 20.41
C ASP A 373 -12.85 3.00 21.05
N ASN A 374 -12.36 3.08 22.29
CA ASN A 374 -12.07 1.90 23.11
C ASN A 374 -13.34 1.16 23.59
N THR A 375 -14.48 1.84 23.48
CA THR A 375 -15.82 1.38 23.88
C THR A 375 -16.77 1.53 22.69
N MET A 376 -17.97 0.95 22.77
CA MET A 376 -19.01 1.21 21.79
C MET A 376 -20.32 1.59 22.47
N GLN A 377 -21.12 2.40 21.79
CA GLN A 377 -22.49 2.69 22.18
C GLN A 377 -23.38 2.73 20.94
N SER A 378 -24.39 1.87 20.96
CA SER A 378 -25.50 1.94 20.02
C SER A 378 -26.54 2.92 20.56
N LEU A 379 -26.98 3.85 19.72
CA LEU A 379 -27.99 4.84 20.09
C LEU A 379 -29.33 4.17 20.43
N PHE A 380 -29.74 3.21 19.60
CA PHE A 380 -30.93 2.39 19.81
C PHE A 380 -30.55 0.92 20.00
N SER A 381 -31.45 0.09 20.56
CA SER A 381 -31.23 -1.36 20.69
C SER A 381 -31.26 -2.11 19.35
N GLY A 382 -31.79 -1.48 18.30
CA GLY A 382 -31.88 -2.00 16.94
C GLY A 382 -32.30 -0.89 15.97
N ALA A 383 -32.54 -1.24 14.71
CA ALA A 383 -32.98 -0.27 13.71
C ALA A 383 -34.41 0.24 14.03
N VAL A 384 -34.57 1.56 14.12
CA VAL A 384 -35.84 2.25 14.39
C VAL A 384 -36.35 2.97 13.14
N PRO A 385 -37.65 3.26 13.00
CA PRO A 385 -38.18 4.06 11.88
C PRO A 385 -37.49 5.44 11.78
N ALA A 386 -37.25 5.89 10.55
CA ALA A 386 -36.71 7.22 10.27
C ALA A 386 -37.79 8.32 10.40
N ASP A 387 -38.45 8.42 11.55
CA ASP A 387 -39.37 9.51 11.88
C ASP A 387 -38.64 10.71 12.49
N GLU A 388 -39.33 11.85 12.56
CA GLU A 388 -38.76 13.11 13.04
C GLU A 388 -38.21 13.03 14.47
N SER A 389 -38.84 12.23 15.34
CA SER A 389 -38.41 12.09 16.74
C SER A 389 -37.09 11.34 16.83
N HIS A 390 -36.98 10.19 16.17
CA HIS A 390 -35.77 9.38 16.15
C HIS A 390 -34.63 10.10 15.39
N LEU A 391 -34.93 10.78 14.28
CA LEU A 391 -33.94 11.56 13.54
C LEU A 391 -33.39 12.72 14.37
N THR A 392 -34.24 13.41 15.14
CA THR A 392 -33.80 14.50 16.04
C THR A 392 -32.91 13.99 17.16
N GLN A 393 -33.26 12.85 17.78
CA GLN A 393 -32.40 12.19 18.78
C GLN A 393 -31.05 11.80 18.19
N ALA A 394 -31.03 11.22 16.99
CA ALA A 394 -29.80 10.81 16.32
C ALA A 394 -28.91 12.00 15.94
N LYS A 395 -29.48 13.07 15.39
CA LYS A 395 -28.72 14.30 15.07
C LYS A 395 -28.10 14.91 16.32
N THR A 396 -28.83 14.93 17.43
CA THR A 396 -28.33 15.43 18.72
C THR A 396 -27.20 14.55 19.24
N PHE A 397 -27.36 13.23 19.19
CA PHE A 397 -26.33 12.27 19.56
C PHE A 397 -25.05 12.48 18.75
N VAL A 398 -25.16 12.57 17.42
CA VAL A 398 -24.02 12.78 16.51
C VAL A 398 -23.33 14.12 16.76
N ALA A 399 -24.10 15.19 16.99
CA ALA A 399 -23.55 16.50 17.30
C ALA A 399 -22.68 16.48 18.57
N GLY A 400 -23.03 15.66 19.57
CA GLY A 400 -22.33 15.50 20.84
C GLY A 400 -21.11 14.57 20.84
N ILE A 401 -20.79 13.88 19.72
CA ILE A 401 -19.65 12.95 19.67
C ILE A 401 -18.31 13.70 19.78
N GLU A 402 -17.40 13.27 20.65
CA GLU A 402 -16.06 13.87 20.74
C GLU A 402 -14.96 12.83 20.49
N ALA A 403 -13.87 13.28 19.89
CA ALA A 403 -12.73 12.43 19.55
C ALA A 403 -11.86 12.15 20.79
N SER A 404 -11.77 10.89 21.19
CA SER A 404 -10.98 10.41 22.33
C SER A 404 -10.75 8.90 22.28
N GLY A 405 -9.74 8.41 22.99
CA GLY A 405 -9.51 6.97 23.13
C GLY A 405 -8.89 6.30 21.89
N GLY A 406 -8.87 4.97 21.89
CA GLY A 406 -8.34 4.12 20.82
C GLY A 406 -9.42 3.65 19.85
N THR A 407 -9.15 2.57 19.11
CA THR A 407 -9.92 2.19 17.92
C THR A 407 -10.29 0.69 17.94
N GLU A 408 -11.17 0.30 18.86
CA GLU A 408 -11.66 -1.09 18.99
C GLU A 408 -12.76 -1.39 17.96
N MET A 409 -12.36 -1.58 16.70
CA MET A 409 -13.27 -1.67 15.55
C MET A 409 -14.05 -3.00 15.47
N LEU A 410 -13.54 -4.08 16.07
CA LEU A 410 -14.11 -5.43 15.90
C LEU A 410 -15.49 -5.57 16.54
N ALA A 411 -15.67 -5.06 17.76
CA ALA A 411 -16.93 -5.13 18.49
C ALA A 411 -18.09 -4.37 17.81
N PRO A 412 -17.95 -3.07 17.45
CA PRO A 412 -19.00 -2.31 16.77
C PRO A 412 -19.28 -2.88 15.38
N LEU A 413 -18.28 -3.40 14.67
CA LEU A 413 -18.50 -4.09 13.40
C LEU A 413 -19.36 -5.34 13.58
N LYS A 414 -19.05 -6.21 14.56
CA LYS A 414 -19.88 -7.39 14.85
C LYS A 414 -21.30 -7.00 15.25
N ALA A 415 -21.47 -5.95 16.05
CA ALA A 415 -22.78 -5.41 16.41
C ALA A 415 -23.55 -4.94 15.16
N ALA A 416 -22.89 -4.23 14.26
CA ALA A 416 -23.48 -3.75 13.01
C ALA A 416 -23.80 -4.89 12.03
N LEU A 417 -23.03 -5.98 12.03
CA LEU A 417 -23.26 -7.16 11.19
C LEU A 417 -24.40 -8.05 11.73
N SER A 418 -24.68 -7.99 13.04
CA SER A 418 -25.76 -8.75 13.67
C SER A 418 -27.11 -8.38 13.07
N ASP A 419 -27.70 -9.31 12.33
CA ASP A 419 -29.02 -9.16 11.72
C ASP A 419 -30.07 -9.94 12.53
N PRO A 420 -30.97 -9.27 13.27
CA PRO A 420 -32.03 -9.96 13.99
C PRO A 420 -33.10 -10.54 13.06
N ASN A 421 -33.15 -10.10 11.78
CA ASN A 421 -34.15 -10.51 10.80
C ASN A 421 -33.48 -11.02 9.50
N PRO A 422 -32.72 -12.14 9.55
CA PRO A 422 -31.95 -12.63 8.40
C PRO A 422 -32.81 -13.05 7.21
N GLU A 423 -34.06 -13.44 7.46
CA GLU A 423 -35.02 -13.89 6.43
C GLU A 423 -35.78 -12.73 5.76
N GLU A 424 -35.57 -11.47 6.19
CA GLU A 424 -36.29 -10.32 5.63
C GLU A 424 -35.77 -9.94 4.24
N THR A 425 -36.63 -10.10 3.23
CA THR A 425 -36.31 -9.84 1.81
C THR A 425 -36.87 -8.51 1.28
N GLY A 426 -37.82 -7.91 1.99
CA GLY A 426 -38.51 -6.67 1.58
C GLY A 426 -37.67 -5.40 1.77
N ARG A 427 -36.52 -5.49 2.45
CA ARG A 427 -35.65 -4.36 2.78
C ARG A 427 -34.20 -4.62 2.42
N VAL A 428 -33.49 -3.58 2.00
CA VAL A 428 -32.05 -3.65 1.77
C VAL A 428 -31.33 -3.29 3.08
N ARG A 429 -30.52 -4.21 3.61
CA ARG A 429 -29.73 -3.97 4.83
C ARG A 429 -28.35 -3.42 4.47
N GLN A 430 -27.99 -2.28 5.06
CA GLN A 430 -26.76 -1.54 4.78
C GLN A 430 -26.05 -1.15 6.07
N ILE A 431 -24.74 -1.18 6.04
CA ILE A 431 -23.87 -0.68 7.09
C ILE A 431 -22.99 0.38 6.45
N VAL A 432 -22.95 1.59 7.02
CA VAL A 432 -22.06 2.66 6.59
C VAL A 432 -21.07 2.91 7.71
N PHE A 433 -19.79 2.61 7.47
CA PHE A 433 -18.74 2.63 8.49
C PHE A 433 -17.77 3.77 8.22
N LEU A 434 -17.73 4.77 9.11
CA LEU A 434 -16.92 5.98 8.99
C LEU A 434 -15.72 5.92 9.95
N THR A 435 -14.50 5.93 9.42
CA THR A 435 -13.25 5.81 10.20
C THR A 435 -12.05 6.25 9.35
N ASP A 436 -10.90 6.53 9.96
CA ASP A 436 -9.62 6.63 9.25
C ASP A 436 -8.96 5.25 9.02
N GLY A 437 -9.45 4.20 9.70
CA GLY A 437 -9.04 2.81 9.52
C GLY A 437 -7.65 2.48 10.03
N ALA A 438 -7.06 3.32 10.87
CA ALA A 438 -5.69 3.17 11.30
C ALA A 438 -5.57 2.10 12.40
N ILE A 439 -5.76 0.83 12.05
CA ILE A 439 -5.65 -0.34 12.95
C ILE A 439 -4.61 -1.35 12.45
N GLY A 440 -4.12 -2.23 13.33
CA GLY A 440 -3.14 -3.28 13.02
C GLY A 440 -3.67 -4.71 12.94
N ASN A 441 -4.95 -4.94 13.28
CA ASN A 441 -5.59 -6.27 13.34
C ASN A 441 -6.59 -6.52 12.19
N GLU A 442 -6.24 -6.13 10.96
CA GLU A 442 -7.15 -6.17 9.80
C GLU A 442 -7.69 -7.58 9.49
N ASP A 443 -6.87 -8.62 9.63
CA ASP A 443 -7.28 -10.01 9.37
C ASP A 443 -8.51 -10.43 10.20
N GLN A 444 -8.63 -9.94 11.44
CA GLN A 444 -9.79 -10.20 12.31
C GLN A 444 -11.06 -9.52 11.80
N ILE A 445 -10.91 -8.32 11.23
CA ILE A 445 -12.00 -7.56 10.64
C ILE A 445 -12.52 -8.27 9.39
N PHE A 446 -11.61 -8.64 8.48
CA PHE A 446 -11.97 -9.37 7.26
C PHE A 446 -12.65 -10.70 7.57
N SER A 447 -12.13 -11.45 8.54
CA SER A 447 -12.75 -12.68 9.04
C SER A 447 -14.16 -12.43 9.58
N ALA A 448 -14.36 -11.38 10.38
CA ALA A 448 -15.65 -11.03 10.95
C ALA A 448 -16.68 -10.64 9.87
N ILE A 449 -16.27 -9.89 8.84
CA ILE A 449 -17.14 -9.55 7.70
C ILE A 449 -17.52 -10.83 6.96
N SER A 450 -16.54 -11.66 6.60
CA SER A 450 -16.81 -12.89 5.85
C SER A 450 -17.74 -13.85 6.59
N ALA A 451 -17.63 -13.92 7.93
CA ALA A 451 -18.49 -14.78 8.76
C ALA A 451 -19.87 -14.18 9.05
N GLY A 452 -19.95 -12.85 9.22
CA GLY A 452 -21.14 -12.17 9.75
C GLY A 452 -21.95 -11.36 8.75
N ARG A 453 -21.50 -11.18 7.49
CA ARG A 453 -22.16 -10.29 6.51
C ARG A 453 -23.63 -10.64 6.27
N GLY A 454 -23.97 -11.91 6.13
CA GLY A 454 -25.34 -12.33 5.79
C GLY A 454 -25.87 -11.61 4.54
N ARG A 455 -27.04 -10.98 4.63
CA ARG A 455 -27.62 -10.15 3.56
C ARG A 455 -27.16 -8.68 3.57
N SER A 456 -26.29 -8.29 4.51
CA SER A 456 -25.81 -6.92 4.67
C SER A 456 -24.86 -6.51 3.54
N ARG A 457 -24.88 -5.21 3.24
CA ARG A 457 -23.89 -4.53 2.40
C ARG A 457 -23.10 -3.55 3.26
N LEU A 458 -21.77 -3.65 3.27
CA LEU A 458 -20.90 -2.79 4.07
C LEU A 458 -20.21 -1.76 3.17
N PHE A 459 -20.50 -0.49 3.43
CA PHE A 459 -19.91 0.66 2.77
C PHE A 459 -18.89 1.30 3.71
N MET A 460 -17.66 1.45 3.25
CA MET A 460 -16.58 2.06 4.02
C MET A 460 -16.42 3.52 3.61
N VAL A 461 -16.35 4.41 4.60
CA VAL A 461 -16.08 5.84 4.40
C VAL A 461 -14.77 6.16 5.12
N GLY A 462 -13.70 6.32 4.34
CA GLY A 462 -12.40 6.73 4.85
C GLY A 462 -12.39 8.22 5.11
N ILE A 463 -12.04 8.61 6.33
CA ILE A 463 -11.99 10.02 6.75
C ILE A 463 -10.54 10.46 6.91
N GLY A 464 -10.24 11.69 6.48
CA GLY A 464 -8.97 12.35 6.73
C GLY A 464 -7.92 12.17 5.63
N SER A 465 -6.71 12.62 5.92
CA SER A 465 -5.65 12.89 4.94
C SER A 465 -4.88 11.65 4.44
N ALA A 466 -4.90 10.56 5.20
CA ALA A 466 -4.18 9.32 4.87
C ALA A 466 -4.85 8.06 5.49
N PRO A 467 -6.14 7.78 5.18
CA PRO A 467 -6.81 6.60 5.74
C PRO A 467 -6.22 5.30 5.18
N ASN A 468 -6.35 4.22 5.94
CA ASN A 468 -5.87 2.89 5.58
C ASN A 468 -6.65 2.30 4.38
N GLY A 469 -6.21 2.63 3.16
CA GLY A 469 -6.85 2.21 1.91
C GLY A 469 -7.03 0.69 1.79
N HIS A 470 -6.04 -0.09 2.25
CA HIS A 470 -6.14 -1.56 2.24
C HIS A 470 -7.34 -2.06 3.04
N LEU A 471 -7.50 -1.60 4.29
CA LEU A 471 -8.64 -1.98 5.13
C LEU A 471 -9.96 -1.53 4.50
N MET A 472 -10.03 -0.28 4.04
CA MET A 472 -11.27 0.30 3.50
C MET A 472 -11.75 -0.43 2.24
N THR A 473 -10.87 -0.55 1.25
CA THR A 473 -11.19 -1.17 -0.03
C THR A 473 -11.57 -2.64 0.19
N HIS A 474 -10.77 -3.39 0.94
CA HIS A 474 -11.00 -4.83 1.09
C HIS A 474 -12.20 -5.17 1.99
N ALA A 475 -12.46 -4.37 3.05
CA ALA A 475 -13.66 -4.54 3.86
C ALA A 475 -14.94 -4.26 3.06
N ALA A 476 -14.93 -3.24 2.19
CA ALA A 476 -16.05 -2.96 1.30
C ALA A 476 -16.28 -4.09 0.28
N GLU A 477 -15.22 -4.63 -0.32
CA GLU A 477 -15.29 -5.77 -1.25
C GLU A 477 -15.90 -7.02 -0.59
N LEU A 478 -15.36 -7.44 0.56
CA LEU A 478 -15.90 -8.56 1.34
C LEU A 478 -17.33 -8.28 1.79
N GLY A 479 -17.63 -7.03 2.06
CA GLY A 479 -18.92 -6.48 2.43
C GLY A 479 -19.93 -6.37 1.30
N ARG A 480 -19.54 -6.62 0.04
CA ARG A 480 -20.33 -6.30 -1.17
C ARG A 480 -20.86 -4.86 -1.17
N GLY A 481 -20.06 -3.91 -0.72
CA GLY A 481 -20.36 -2.48 -0.80
C GLY A 481 -19.25 -1.75 -1.57
N SER A 482 -19.05 -0.47 -1.25
CA SER A 482 -18.00 0.35 -1.88
C SER A 482 -17.25 1.20 -0.86
N TYR A 483 -16.04 1.61 -1.22
CA TYR A 483 -15.21 2.53 -0.46
C TYR A 483 -15.33 3.96 -1.02
N THR A 484 -15.60 4.93 -0.15
CA THR A 484 -15.55 6.36 -0.46
C THR A 484 -14.55 7.05 0.45
N ASN A 485 -13.67 7.88 -0.10
CA ASN A 485 -12.72 8.69 0.67
C ASN A 485 -13.21 10.13 0.80
N ILE A 486 -13.10 10.71 2.00
CA ILE A 486 -13.36 12.12 2.29
C ILE A 486 -12.09 12.68 2.92
N GLY A 487 -11.22 13.24 2.09
CA GLY A 487 -9.92 13.76 2.54
C GLY A 487 -10.00 15.17 3.11
N THR A 488 -10.91 15.98 2.57
CA THR A 488 -11.08 17.39 2.97
C THR A 488 -12.53 17.71 3.30
N ILE A 489 -12.75 18.80 4.03
CA ILE A 489 -14.11 19.24 4.38
C ILE A 489 -14.92 19.66 3.14
N ASP A 490 -14.25 20.22 2.14
CA ASP A 490 -14.88 20.68 0.90
C ASP A 490 -15.41 19.52 0.05
N GLN A 491 -14.80 18.34 0.18
CA GLN A 491 -15.24 17.12 -0.48
C GLN A 491 -16.50 16.50 0.14
N VAL A 492 -16.86 16.82 1.39
CA VAL A 492 -17.97 16.15 2.12
C VAL A 492 -19.26 16.15 1.29
N ALA A 493 -19.69 17.32 0.80
CA ALA A 493 -20.95 17.43 0.07
C ALA A 493 -20.97 16.60 -1.24
N GLU A 494 -19.85 16.56 -1.97
CA GLU A 494 -19.72 15.79 -3.22
C GLU A 494 -19.68 14.29 -2.93
N ARG A 495 -18.79 13.86 -2.03
CA ARG A 495 -18.54 12.45 -1.71
C ARG A 495 -19.72 11.80 -0.99
N THR A 496 -20.41 12.53 -0.11
CA THR A 496 -21.65 12.05 0.51
C THR A 496 -22.73 11.85 -0.54
N ARG A 497 -22.89 12.79 -1.50
CA ARG A 497 -23.85 12.62 -2.61
C ARG A 497 -23.54 11.39 -3.47
N GLU A 498 -22.27 11.16 -3.78
CA GLU A 498 -21.80 9.97 -4.50
C GLU A 498 -22.14 8.68 -3.72
N LEU A 499 -21.81 8.64 -2.43
CA LEU A 499 -22.15 7.51 -1.55
C LEU A 499 -23.65 7.24 -1.55
N PHE A 500 -24.50 8.27 -1.46
CA PHE A 500 -25.95 8.09 -1.49
C PHE A 500 -26.48 7.56 -2.81
N ALA A 501 -25.95 8.04 -3.92
CA ALA A 501 -26.30 7.50 -5.23
C ALA A 501 -26.02 5.99 -5.31
N LYS A 502 -24.98 5.50 -4.62
CA LYS A 502 -24.67 4.07 -4.48
C LYS A 502 -25.61 3.36 -3.49
N LEU A 503 -25.87 3.96 -2.32
CA LEU A 503 -26.74 3.40 -1.28
C LEU A 503 -28.20 3.28 -1.72
N GLU A 504 -28.69 4.18 -2.57
CA GLU A 504 -30.10 4.23 -2.99
C GLU A 504 -30.40 3.28 -4.16
N SER A 505 -29.39 2.80 -4.90
CA SER A 505 -29.59 1.99 -6.10
C SER A 505 -28.41 1.05 -6.38
N PRO A 506 -28.44 -0.22 -5.89
CA PRO A 506 -27.64 -1.27 -6.50
C PRO A 506 -28.16 -1.51 -7.91
N VAL A 507 -27.31 -1.34 -8.91
CA VAL A 507 -27.69 -1.42 -10.32
C VAL A 507 -27.69 -2.87 -10.76
N VAL A 508 -26.64 -3.64 -10.48
CA VAL A 508 -26.57 -5.06 -10.87
C VAL A 508 -26.13 -5.93 -9.70
N THR A 509 -26.90 -6.97 -9.38
CA THR A 509 -26.53 -8.00 -8.39
C THR A 509 -26.29 -9.35 -9.07
N ASP A 510 -25.73 -10.30 -8.31
CA ASP A 510 -25.51 -11.69 -8.74
C ASP A 510 -24.69 -11.79 -10.02
N LEU A 511 -23.63 -10.99 -10.09
CA LEU A 511 -22.75 -10.94 -11.23
C LEU A 511 -22.03 -12.27 -11.45
N VAL A 512 -21.96 -12.67 -12.71
CA VAL A 512 -21.20 -13.81 -13.21
C VAL A 512 -20.45 -13.38 -14.46
N ALA A 513 -19.16 -13.72 -14.52
CA ALA A 513 -18.32 -13.56 -15.71
C ALA A 513 -18.08 -14.91 -16.37
N THR A 514 -18.42 -15.03 -17.65
CA THR A 514 -18.24 -16.26 -18.45
C THR A 514 -17.46 -15.96 -19.70
N PHE A 515 -16.36 -16.68 -19.92
CA PHE A 515 -15.58 -16.64 -21.16
C PHE A 515 -16.09 -17.72 -22.13
N SER A 516 -16.22 -17.39 -23.41
CA SER A 516 -16.67 -18.35 -24.44
C SER A 516 -15.66 -19.47 -24.67
N GLU A 517 -14.38 -19.17 -24.47
CA GLU A 517 -13.28 -20.14 -24.54
C GLU A 517 -12.90 -20.60 -23.14
N GLY A 518 -12.58 -21.89 -22.98
CA GLY A 518 -12.21 -22.47 -21.69
C GLY A 518 -10.79 -22.08 -21.25
N GLY A 519 -10.52 -22.18 -19.94
CA GLY A 519 -9.18 -21.98 -19.39
C GLY A 519 -8.84 -20.55 -18.97
N ALA A 520 -9.81 -19.64 -18.98
CA ALA A 520 -9.63 -18.30 -18.41
C ALA A 520 -9.45 -18.39 -16.89
N ASP A 521 -8.35 -17.82 -16.38
CA ASP A 521 -8.11 -17.66 -14.95
C ASP A 521 -8.43 -16.23 -14.53
N VAL A 522 -9.55 -16.05 -13.84
CA VAL A 522 -10.22 -14.76 -13.64
C VAL A 522 -10.05 -14.26 -12.20
N THR A 523 -10.02 -12.93 -12.05
CA THR A 523 -10.00 -12.23 -10.75
C THR A 523 -10.72 -10.88 -10.85
N PRO A 524 -11.43 -10.43 -9.80
CA PRO A 524 -11.63 -11.11 -8.51
C PRO A 524 -12.50 -12.36 -8.64
N GLU A 525 -12.25 -13.36 -7.78
CA GLU A 525 -13.04 -14.61 -7.77
C GLU A 525 -14.49 -14.38 -7.31
N LEU A 526 -14.66 -13.44 -6.37
CA LEU A 526 -15.97 -12.98 -5.91
C LEU A 526 -16.27 -11.63 -6.55
N LEU A 527 -17.23 -11.61 -7.47
CA LEU A 527 -17.65 -10.35 -8.11
C LEU A 527 -18.52 -9.52 -7.14
N PRO A 528 -18.26 -8.21 -7.00
CA PRO A 528 -19.07 -7.33 -6.18
C PRO A 528 -20.44 -7.07 -6.83
N ASP A 529 -21.37 -6.46 -6.07
CA ASP A 529 -22.56 -5.83 -6.66
C ASP A 529 -22.11 -4.56 -7.41
N LEU A 530 -22.74 -4.22 -8.54
CA LEU A 530 -22.48 -2.95 -9.23
C LEU A 530 -23.39 -1.85 -8.74
N TYR A 531 -22.78 -0.75 -8.32
CA TYR A 531 -23.46 0.47 -7.94
C TYR A 531 -23.48 1.47 -9.08
N ARG A 532 -24.41 2.44 -8.99
CA ARG A 532 -24.49 3.50 -9.98
C ARG A 532 -23.16 4.25 -10.08
N GLY A 533 -22.60 4.27 -11.29
CA GLY A 533 -21.31 4.87 -11.58
C GLY A 533 -20.11 4.00 -11.23
N GLU A 534 -20.25 2.90 -10.49
CA GLU A 534 -19.10 2.09 -10.13
C GLU A 534 -18.82 1.04 -11.21
N PRO A 535 -17.65 1.07 -11.86
CA PRO A 535 -17.28 0.06 -12.85
C PRO A 535 -16.93 -1.25 -12.15
N LEU A 536 -17.34 -2.37 -12.75
CA LEU A 536 -16.68 -3.65 -12.50
C LEU A 536 -15.30 -3.60 -13.13
N VAL A 537 -14.25 -3.84 -12.35
CA VAL A 537 -12.91 -4.11 -12.90
C VAL A 537 -12.61 -5.59 -12.73
N LEU A 538 -12.35 -6.27 -13.85
CA LEU A 538 -12.07 -7.69 -13.90
C LEU A 538 -10.84 -7.93 -14.76
N SER A 539 -9.95 -8.80 -14.31
CA SER A 539 -8.80 -9.24 -15.10
C SER A 539 -8.77 -10.75 -15.27
N ALA A 540 -8.21 -11.20 -16.38
CA ALA A 540 -8.11 -12.62 -16.70
C ALA A 540 -6.82 -12.94 -17.44
N ARG A 541 -6.25 -14.12 -17.15
CA ARG A 541 -5.20 -14.74 -17.95
C ARG A 541 -5.81 -15.82 -18.84
N LEU A 542 -5.47 -15.78 -20.13
CA LEU A 542 -5.91 -16.72 -21.15
C LEU A 542 -4.68 -17.19 -21.94
N ALA A 543 -4.72 -18.39 -22.52
CA ALA A 543 -3.68 -18.81 -23.46
C ALA A 543 -3.69 -17.93 -24.73
N LYS A 544 -4.90 -17.55 -25.18
CA LYS A 544 -5.15 -16.55 -26.23
C LYS A 544 -6.43 -15.79 -25.92
N ALA A 545 -6.45 -14.48 -26.16
CA ALA A 545 -7.61 -13.63 -25.98
C ALA A 545 -8.56 -13.70 -27.20
N GLY A 546 -9.10 -14.90 -27.47
CA GLY A 546 -10.12 -15.16 -28.48
C GLY A 546 -11.54 -15.19 -27.90
N GLY A 547 -12.54 -14.94 -28.75
CA GLY A 547 -13.95 -15.06 -28.38
C GLY A 547 -14.48 -13.89 -27.53
N THR A 548 -15.36 -14.18 -26.57
CA THR A 548 -16.12 -13.17 -25.84
C THR A 548 -16.10 -13.37 -24.33
N LEU A 549 -16.09 -12.25 -23.59
CA LEU A 549 -16.42 -12.19 -22.16
C LEU A 549 -17.89 -11.76 -22.01
N THR A 550 -18.73 -12.63 -21.44
CA THR A 550 -20.11 -12.31 -21.08
C THR A 550 -20.22 -12.06 -19.58
N LEU A 551 -20.64 -10.86 -19.21
CA LEU A 551 -21.09 -10.51 -17.87
C LEU A 551 -22.60 -10.65 -17.80
N SER A 552 -23.10 -11.34 -16.78
CA SER A 552 -24.54 -11.45 -16.51
C SER A 552 -24.85 -11.17 -15.06
N GLY A 553 -26.03 -10.62 -14.79
CA GLY A 553 -26.52 -10.35 -13.43
C GLY A 553 -28.00 -9.96 -13.45
N ARG A 554 -28.46 -9.26 -12.41
CA ARG A 554 -29.86 -8.82 -12.28
C ARG A 554 -29.96 -7.33 -11.96
N ILE A 555 -30.78 -6.60 -12.70
CA ILE A 555 -31.23 -5.23 -12.37
C ILE A 555 -32.65 -5.35 -11.81
N GLY A 556 -32.78 -5.27 -10.48
CA GLY A 556 -34.04 -5.61 -9.81
C GLY A 556 -34.45 -7.06 -10.16
N ASP A 557 -35.61 -7.21 -10.81
CA ASP A 557 -36.08 -8.53 -11.24
C ASP A 557 -35.74 -8.88 -12.70
N THR A 558 -35.10 -7.96 -13.43
CA THR A 558 -34.78 -8.10 -14.85
C THR A 558 -33.37 -8.66 -15.03
N PRO A 559 -33.16 -9.67 -15.90
CA PRO A 559 -31.82 -10.14 -16.23
C PRO A 559 -31.04 -9.06 -17.00
N TRP A 560 -29.79 -8.86 -16.61
CA TRP A 560 -28.85 -7.98 -17.31
C TRP A 560 -27.71 -8.82 -17.93
N ARG A 561 -27.28 -8.44 -19.13
CA ARG A 561 -26.17 -9.08 -19.82
C ARG A 561 -25.38 -8.05 -20.63
N GLN A 562 -24.06 -8.09 -20.51
CA GLN A 562 -23.12 -7.34 -21.33
C GLN A 562 -22.11 -8.33 -21.94
N THR A 563 -21.88 -8.23 -23.25
CA THR A 563 -20.91 -9.08 -23.94
C THR A 563 -19.80 -8.23 -24.54
N LEU A 564 -18.56 -8.60 -24.29
CA LEU A 564 -17.35 -7.94 -24.77
C LEU A 564 -16.61 -8.87 -25.73
N ASP A 565 -16.28 -8.36 -26.92
CA ASP A 565 -15.44 -9.07 -27.89
C ASP A 565 -13.97 -8.87 -27.53
N LEU A 566 -13.26 -9.96 -27.19
CA LEU A 566 -11.85 -9.89 -26.79
C LEU A 566 -10.93 -9.46 -27.94
N ALA A 567 -11.36 -9.63 -29.19
CA ALA A 567 -10.60 -9.18 -30.35
C ALA A 567 -10.52 -7.65 -30.47
N THR A 568 -11.48 -6.92 -29.87
CA THR A 568 -11.51 -5.44 -29.89
C THR A 568 -10.74 -4.81 -28.73
N ALA A 569 -10.08 -5.61 -27.89
CA ALA A 569 -9.31 -5.12 -26.76
C ALA A 569 -8.16 -4.20 -27.23
N ALA A 570 -8.06 -3.01 -26.65
CA ALA A 570 -6.96 -2.10 -26.90
C ALA A 570 -5.66 -2.63 -26.28
N GLU A 571 -4.51 -2.33 -26.88
CA GLU A 571 -3.23 -2.69 -26.28
C GLU A 571 -3.00 -1.89 -24.99
N GLY A 572 -2.59 -2.59 -23.94
CA GLY A 572 -2.21 -2.03 -22.65
C GLY A 572 -0.91 -2.63 -22.13
N ALA A 573 -0.40 -2.06 -21.03
CA ALA A 573 0.83 -2.52 -20.41
C ALA A 573 0.63 -2.73 -18.91
N GLY A 574 1.34 -3.71 -18.34
CA GLY A 574 1.29 -4.04 -16.92
C GLY A 574 0.01 -4.75 -16.48
N ILE A 575 -0.81 -5.23 -17.41
CA ILE A 575 -2.05 -5.97 -17.12
C ILE A 575 -1.72 -7.32 -16.50
N SER A 576 -0.69 -8.01 -16.99
CA SER A 576 -0.19 -9.27 -16.43
C SER A 576 0.20 -9.15 -14.95
N LYS A 577 0.82 -8.03 -14.56
CA LYS A 577 1.21 -7.74 -13.17
C LYS A 577 0.02 -7.36 -12.31
N ALA A 578 -0.91 -6.56 -12.84
CA ALA A 578 -2.16 -6.23 -12.16
C ALA A 578 -3.00 -7.49 -11.88
N TRP A 579 -3.14 -8.37 -12.87
CA TRP A 579 -3.79 -9.67 -12.72
C TRP A 579 -3.12 -10.54 -11.66
N ALA A 580 -1.79 -10.69 -11.71
CA ALA A 580 -1.08 -11.51 -10.75
C ALA A 580 -1.20 -10.97 -9.32
N ARG A 581 -1.16 -9.64 -9.14
CA ARG A 581 -1.38 -8.99 -7.84
C ARG A 581 -2.80 -9.22 -7.33
N ALA A 582 -3.81 -9.11 -8.19
CA ALA A 582 -5.20 -9.38 -7.83
C ALA A 582 -5.41 -10.87 -7.45
N LYS A 583 -4.83 -11.83 -8.20
CA LYS A 583 -4.85 -13.26 -7.83
C LYS A 583 -4.14 -13.57 -6.51
N ILE A 584 -3.04 -12.89 -6.22
CA ILE A 584 -2.37 -12.97 -4.91
C ILE A 584 -3.33 -12.46 -3.82
N GLY A 585 -4.04 -11.36 -4.09
CA GLY A 585 -5.11 -10.85 -3.22
C GLY A 585 -6.19 -11.90 -2.93
N ASP A 586 -6.73 -12.55 -3.97
CA ASP A 586 -7.73 -13.63 -3.81
C ASP A 586 -7.20 -14.76 -2.90
N ALA A 587 -5.93 -15.17 -3.08
CA ALA A 587 -5.31 -16.21 -2.27
C ALA A 587 -5.10 -15.78 -0.81
N GLU A 588 -4.72 -14.52 -0.56
CA GLU A 588 -4.64 -13.96 0.79
C GLU A 588 -6.02 -13.90 1.46
N THR A 589 -7.05 -13.47 0.73
CA THR A 589 -8.43 -13.48 1.23
C THR A 589 -8.90 -14.89 1.57
N ALA A 590 -8.61 -15.87 0.72
CA ALA A 590 -8.95 -17.26 0.97
C ALA A 590 -8.23 -17.82 2.21
N ARG A 591 -6.97 -17.42 2.44
CA ARG A 591 -6.22 -17.74 3.68
C ARG A 591 -6.88 -17.12 4.92
N ILE A 592 -7.17 -15.82 4.87
CA ILE A 592 -7.72 -15.06 6.00
C ILE A 592 -9.11 -15.58 6.38
N THR A 593 -9.95 -15.87 5.38
CA THR A 593 -11.32 -16.36 5.59
C THR A 593 -11.40 -17.87 5.87
N GLY A 594 -10.27 -18.57 5.91
CA GLY A 594 -10.21 -20.01 6.21
C GLY A 594 -10.67 -20.93 5.07
N LYS A 595 -10.87 -20.39 3.86
CA LYS A 595 -11.18 -21.19 2.66
C LYS A 595 -9.99 -22.03 2.18
N LEU A 596 -8.78 -21.52 2.39
CA LEU A 596 -7.53 -22.23 2.15
C LEU A 596 -6.73 -22.35 3.43
N THR A 597 -6.02 -23.46 3.60
CA THR A 597 -5.02 -23.58 4.67
C THR A 597 -3.86 -22.62 4.41
N PRO A 598 -3.18 -22.12 5.46
CA PRO A 598 -2.01 -21.26 5.30
C PRO A 598 -0.98 -21.81 4.31
N ASP A 599 -0.59 -23.08 4.44
CA ASP A 599 0.44 -23.69 3.57
C ASP A 599 0.02 -23.73 2.09
N THR A 600 -1.26 -24.01 1.81
CA THR A 600 -1.77 -24.07 0.43
C THR A 600 -1.81 -22.67 -0.20
N ALA A 601 -2.30 -21.69 0.57
CA ALA A 601 -2.32 -20.30 0.12
C ALA A 601 -0.89 -19.78 -0.08
N ASP A 602 0.03 -20.04 0.85
CA ASP A 602 1.42 -19.60 0.80
C ASP A 602 2.15 -20.18 -0.41
N ALA A 603 1.95 -21.47 -0.71
CA ALA A 603 2.51 -22.10 -1.90
C ALA A 603 1.98 -21.47 -3.20
N ALA A 604 0.68 -21.17 -3.26
CA ALA A 604 0.07 -20.51 -4.42
C ALA A 604 0.59 -19.07 -4.61
N ILE A 605 0.65 -18.29 -3.53
CA ILE A 605 1.16 -16.92 -3.50
C ILE A 605 2.63 -16.90 -3.92
N LEU A 606 3.47 -17.76 -3.33
CA LEU A 606 4.90 -17.80 -3.64
C LEU A 606 5.15 -18.17 -5.11
N LYS A 607 4.41 -19.14 -5.64
CA LYS A 607 4.48 -19.55 -7.06
C LYS A 607 4.14 -18.37 -7.99
N LEU A 608 3.03 -17.69 -7.75
CA LEU A 608 2.61 -16.53 -8.56
C LEU A 608 3.62 -15.38 -8.44
N ALA A 609 4.06 -15.08 -7.22
CA ALA A 609 5.02 -14.02 -6.93
C ALA A 609 6.34 -14.22 -7.67
N LEU A 610 6.91 -15.44 -7.63
CA LEU A 610 8.17 -15.73 -8.33
C LEU A 610 7.98 -15.75 -9.86
N ALA A 611 6.88 -16.30 -10.37
CA ALA A 611 6.60 -16.35 -11.80
C ALA A 611 6.43 -14.95 -12.42
N HIS A 612 5.80 -14.02 -11.70
CA HIS A 612 5.54 -12.66 -12.16
C HIS A 612 6.54 -11.63 -11.64
N GLN A 613 7.56 -12.07 -10.88
CA GLN A 613 8.54 -11.19 -10.23
C GLN A 613 7.84 -10.11 -9.41
N LEU A 614 6.98 -10.52 -8.48
CA LEU A 614 6.25 -9.64 -7.57
C LEU A 614 6.73 -9.80 -6.12
N MET A 615 6.77 -8.69 -5.42
CA MET A 615 6.95 -8.65 -3.98
C MET A 615 5.63 -8.95 -3.26
N THR A 616 5.69 -9.72 -2.18
CA THR A 616 4.57 -10.14 -1.35
C THR A 616 5.02 -10.26 0.10
N ARG A 617 4.18 -10.75 1.02
CA ARG A 617 4.66 -11.13 2.36
C ARG A 617 5.66 -12.31 2.35
N LEU A 618 5.73 -13.06 1.25
CA LEU A 618 6.58 -14.26 1.10
C LEU A 618 7.83 -14.03 0.25
N THR A 619 7.92 -12.89 -0.44
CA THR A 619 9.04 -12.53 -1.32
C THR A 619 9.57 -11.15 -0.99
N SER A 620 10.87 -10.93 -1.16
CA SER A 620 11.54 -9.66 -0.89
C SER A 620 12.52 -9.32 -1.99
N LEU A 621 12.79 -8.03 -2.16
CA LEU A 621 13.81 -7.51 -3.05
C LEU A 621 15.09 -7.25 -2.25
N VAL A 622 16.22 -7.80 -2.69
CA VAL A 622 17.52 -7.58 -2.04
C VAL A 622 18.57 -7.15 -3.07
N ALA A 623 19.24 -6.02 -2.82
CA ALA A 623 20.36 -5.53 -3.61
C ALA A 623 21.62 -5.48 -2.74
N ILE A 624 22.71 -6.07 -3.22
CA ILE A 624 23.98 -6.14 -2.47
C ILE A 624 25.11 -5.63 -3.37
N ASP A 625 25.80 -4.59 -2.94
CA ASP A 625 27.07 -4.22 -3.55
C ASP A 625 28.12 -5.28 -3.18
N ALA A 626 28.76 -5.87 -4.19
CA ALA A 626 29.78 -6.89 -3.99
C ALA A 626 31.01 -6.36 -3.20
N THR A 627 31.28 -5.06 -3.26
CA THR A 627 32.46 -4.43 -2.63
C THR A 627 32.19 -4.12 -1.16
N PRO A 628 32.94 -4.70 -0.21
CA PRO A 628 32.92 -4.26 1.18
C PRO A 628 33.48 -2.84 1.30
N ARG A 629 32.78 -1.97 2.03
CA ARG A 629 33.15 -0.56 2.19
C ARG A 629 33.33 -0.17 3.65
N ARG A 630 32.53 -0.76 4.55
CA ARG A 630 32.71 -0.57 5.99
C ARG A 630 33.95 -1.32 6.47
N PRO A 631 34.93 -0.65 7.11
CA PRO A 631 36.10 -1.31 7.67
C PRO A 631 35.72 -2.37 8.71
N VAL A 632 36.53 -3.43 8.80
CA VAL A 632 36.36 -4.48 9.82
C VAL A 632 36.50 -3.85 11.21
N GLY A 633 35.54 -4.14 12.09
CA GLY A 633 35.49 -3.59 13.45
C GLY A 633 34.92 -2.18 13.57
N ALA A 634 34.62 -1.49 12.46
CA ALA A 634 33.90 -0.22 12.53
C ALA A 634 32.46 -0.42 13.00
N ARG A 635 32.02 0.43 13.93
CA ARG A 635 30.66 0.40 14.49
C ARG A 635 29.62 0.68 13.40
N LEU A 636 28.50 -0.04 13.48
CA LEU A 636 27.29 0.22 12.70
C LEU A 636 26.17 0.65 13.66
N ALA A 637 25.70 1.88 13.54
CA ALA A 637 24.52 2.36 14.25
C ALA A 637 23.26 2.02 13.44
N ALA A 638 22.23 1.46 14.09
CA ALA A 638 20.94 1.19 13.46
C ALA A 638 19.91 2.24 13.89
N THR A 639 19.07 2.69 12.96
CA THR A 639 18.06 3.71 13.22
C THR A 639 16.82 3.52 12.37
N ASP A 640 15.67 3.74 13.00
CA ASP A 640 14.38 3.83 12.32
C ASP A 640 14.10 5.30 11.99
N LEU A 641 13.81 5.56 10.72
CA LEU A 641 13.50 6.90 10.23
C LEU A 641 12.07 7.26 10.63
N PRO A 642 11.85 8.40 11.31
CA PRO A 642 10.54 8.78 11.77
C PRO A 642 9.66 9.28 10.64
N LEU A 643 8.35 9.12 10.80
CA LEU A 643 7.33 9.64 9.90
C LEU A 643 6.83 11.01 10.37
N ASN A 644 6.27 11.78 9.43
CA ASN A 644 5.44 12.92 9.80
C ASN A 644 4.11 12.43 10.37
N LEU A 645 3.53 13.22 11.28
CA LEU A 645 2.14 13.03 11.67
C LEU A 645 1.22 13.37 10.47
N PRO A 646 0.18 12.57 10.17
CA PRO A 646 -0.74 12.89 9.10
C PRO A 646 -1.39 14.25 9.27
N ALA A 647 -1.62 14.94 8.16
CA ALA A 647 -2.18 16.29 8.16
C ALA A 647 -3.56 16.32 8.84
N GLY A 648 -3.73 17.24 9.79
CA GLY A 648 -4.96 17.43 10.54
C GLY A 648 -5.14 16.53 11.76
N TRP A 649 -4.21 15.61 12.03
CA TRP A 649 -4.18 14.82 13.27
C TRP A 649 -3.58 15.61 14.42
N ASP A 650 -3.98 15.28 15.65
CA ASP A 650 -3.45 15.82 16.89
C ASP A 650 -2.53 14.80 17.56
N PHE A 651 -1.26 15.17 17.76
CA PHE A 651 -0.24 14.27 18.31
C PHE A 651 -0.60 13.80 19.72
N GLU A 652 -1.05 14.69 20.60
CA GLU A 652 -1.36 14.35 22.00
C GLU A 652 -2.62 13.50 22.10
N LYS A 653 -3.59 13.68 21.19
CA LYS A 653 -4.79 12.83 21.15
C LYS A 653 -4.48 11.39 20.72
N VAL A 654 -3.48 11.19 19.88
CA VAL A 654 -3.09 9.87 19.37
C VAL A 654 -2.10 9.16 20.29
N PHE A 655 -1.11 9.89 20.82
CA PHE A 655 -0.02 9.31 21.61
C PHE A 655 -0.09 9.60 23.11
N GLY A 656 -1.05 10.41 23.55
CA GLY A 656 -1.14 10.92 24.93
C GLY A 656 -0.23 12.14 25.18
N PRO A 657 -0.45 12.88 26.30
CA PRO A 657 0.49 13.90 26.73
C PRO A 657 1.86 13.28 26.98
N ALA A 658 2.91 13.97 26.52
CA ALA A 658 4.27 13.43 26.38
C ALA A 658 4.75 12.63 27.62
N GLY A 659 4.71 11.30 27.52
CA GLY A 659 5.45 10.40 28.42
C GLY A 659 4.65 9.34 29.17
N GLU A 660 3.32 9.42 29.23
CA GLU A 660 2.50 8.34 29.80
C GLU A 660 1.96 7.44 28.68
N ARG A 661 2.76 6.42 28.31
CA ARG A 661 2.19 5.26 27.63
C ARG A 661 1.13 4.68 28.59
N PRO A 662 -0.15 4.55 28.19
CA PRO A 662 -1.12 3.84 29.01
C PRO A 662 -0.66 2.39 29.13
N ASN A 663 -0.20 2.00 30.33
CA ASN A 663 0.19 0.65 30.79
C ASN A 663 0.34 -0.41 29.68
N GLY A 664 1.29 -0.20 28.79
CA GLY A 664 1.79 -1.21 27.86
C GLY A 664 3.05 -1.76 28.48
N ILE A 665 3.00 -3.05 28.84
CA ILE A 665 4.10 -3.90 29.30
C ILE A 665 5.45 -3.32 28.84
N ALA A 666 6.29 -2.95 29.81
CA ALA A 666 7.65 -2.53 29.56
C ALA A 666 8.28 -3.49 28.55
N ARG A 667 8.93 -2.96 27.50
CA ARG A 667 9.78 -3.78 26.62
C ARG A 667 10.65 -4.62 27.58
N PRO A 668 10.61 -5.97 27.54
CA PRO A 668 11.74 -6.69 28.07
C PRO A 668 12.93 -6.10 27.33
N ALA A 669 13.97 -5.69 28.06
CA ALA A 669 15.25 -5.46 27.43
C ALA A 669 15.59 -6.77 26.72
N VAL A 670 15.37 -6.82 25.41
CA VAL A 670 15.85 -7.92 24.59
C VAL A 670 17.36 -7.68 24.51
N GLU A 671 18.08 -8.10 25.54
CA GLU A 671 19.38 -8.68 25.29
C GLU A 671 19.11 -9.78 24.28
N ARG A 672 19.44 -9.53 23.01
CA ARG A 672 19.60 -10.60 22.03
C ARG A 672 20.76 -11.44 22.51
N ARG A 673 20.49 -12.34 23.45
CA ARG A 673 21.32 -13.50 23.67
C ARG A 673 21.16 -14.29 22.39
N ALA A 674 22.22 -14.34 21.60
CA ALA A 674 22.30 -15.27 20.49
C ALA A 674 21.87 -16.64 21.03
N GLU A 675 20.77 -17.17 20.52
CA GLU A 675 20.46 -18.58 20.72
C GLU A 675 21.69 -19.34 20.23
N ALA A 676 22.40 -19.95 21.18
CA ALA A 676 23.48 -20.85 20.86
C ALA A 676 22.87 -21.95 20.00
N ALA A 677 23.28 -21.98 18.73
CA ALA A 677 22.99 -23.09 17.84
C ALA A 677 23.29 -24.40 18.58
N ALA A 678 22.34 -25.34 18.55
CA ALA A 678 22.55 -26.68 19.07
C ALA A 678 23.87 -27.26 18.52
N PRO A 679 24.64 -28.04 19.31
CA PRO A 679 25.94 -28.52 18.90
C PRO A 679 25.79 -29.39 17.66
N ILE A 680 26.20 -28.84 16.51
CA ILE A 680 26.31 -29.58 15.26
C ILE A 680 27.41 -30.62 15.48
N ARG A 681 27.06 -31.91 15.37
CA ARG A 681 28.04 -32.99 15.21
C ARG A 681 28.93 -32.64 14.03
N GLN A 682 30.19 -32.29 14.31
CA GLN A 682 31.22 -32.15 13.28
C GLN A 682 31.41 -33.51 12.60
N VAL A 683 30.90 -33.62 11.38
CA VAL A 683 31.38 -34.62 10.43
C VAL A 683 32.55 -33.99 9.71
N SER A 684 33.75 -34.51 9.95
CA SER A 684 34.96 -34.12 9.23
C SER A 684 34.82 -34.53 7.77
N LEU A 685 34.62 -33.57 6.87
CA LEU A 685 34.77 -33.80 5.44
C LEU A 685 36.26 -33.73 5.06
N PRO A 686 36.75 -34.57 4.13
CA PRO A 686 38.16 -34.63 3.77
C PRO A 686 38.60 -33.34 3.07
N GLN A 687 39.76 -32.83 3.49
CA GLN A 687 40.45 -31.77 2.77
C GLN A 687 40.77 -32.24 1.34
N THR A 688 40.19 -31.58 0.35
CA THR A 688 40.74 -31.51 -1.00
C THR A 688 41.20 -30.08 -1.24
N ALA A 689 42.37 -29.77 -0.71
CA ALA A 689 43.10 -28.58 -1.11
C ALA A 689 43.54 -28.76 -2.58
N THR A 690 43.24 -27.78 -3.42
CA THR A 690 43.75 -27.71 -4.79
C THR A 690 45.05 -26.91 -4.79
N ASP A 691 46.11 -27.49 -5.38
CA ASP A 691 47.51 -27.02 -5.47
C ASP A 691 47.70 -25.71 -6.26
N PHE A 692 47.10 -24.61 -5.80
CA PHE A 692 47.29 -23.32 -6.45
C PHE A 692 48.71 -22.76 -6.22
N GLU A 693 49.27 -22.90 -5.02
CA GLU A 693 50.59 -22.36 -4.70
C GLU A 693 51.72 -23.07 -5.47
N ILE A 694 51.65 -24.40 -5.61
CA ILE A 694 52.65 -25.17 -6.37
C ILE A 694 52.61 -24.80 -7.86
N ARG A 695 51.42 -24.61 -8.44
CA ARG A 695 51.26 -24.19 -9.84
C ARG A 695 51.72 -22.75 -10.08
N LEU A 696 51.53 -21.86 -9.10
CA LEU A 696 52.01 -20.48 -9.17
C LEU A 696 53.55 -20.42 -9.17
N TRP A 697 54.21 -21.19 -8.31
CA TRP A 697 55.67 -21.28 -8.27
C TRP A 697 56.26 -21.94 -9.53
N LEU A 698 55.62 -23.00 -10.05
CA LEU A 698 56.05 -23.64 -11.30
C LEU A 698 55.97 -22.67 -12.50
N GLY A 699 54.90 -21.87 -12.55
CA GLY A 699 54.70 -20.84 -13.58
C GLY A 699 55.76 -19.73 -13.54
N LEU A 700 56.08 -19.21 -12.35
CA LEU A 700 57.13 -18.21 -12.16
C LEU A 700 58.52 -18.75 -12.54
N THR A 701 58.78 -20.02 -12.25
CA THR A 701 60.06 -20.67 -12.56
C THR A 701 60.24 -20.85 -14.08
N LEU A 702 59.20 -21.27 -14.80
CA LEU A 702 59.21 -21.40 -16.27
C LEU A 702 59.34 -20.04 -16.97
N LEU A 703 58.72 -19.00 -16.42
CA LEU A 703 58.82 -17.64 -16.95
C LEU A 703 60.25 -17.07 -16.78
N GLY A 704 60.89 -17.36 -15.65
CA GLY A 704 62.29 -17.05 -15.40
C GLY A 704 63.26 -17.78 -16.34
N LEU A 705 63.03 -19.07 -16.60
CA LEU A 705 63.85 -19.86 -17.53
C LEU A 705 63.72 -19.35 -18.98
N GLY A 706 62.50 -18.98 -19.40
CA GLY A 706 62.24 -18.41 -20.72
C GLY A 706 62.97 -17.07 -20.95
N LEU A 707 63.02 -16.21 -19.93
CA LEU A 707 63.78 -14.95 -19.99
C LEU A 707 65.30 -15.19 -20.05
N LEU A 708 65.81 -16.26 -19.44
CA LEU A 708 67.23 -16.60 -19.49
C LEU A 708 67.65 -17.10 -20.88
N VAL A 709 66.83 -17.94 -21.51
CA VAL A 709 67.05 -18.44 -22.88
C VAL A 709 66.91 -17.33 -23.93
N ALA A 710 66.02 -16.36 -23.71
CA ALA A 710 65.92 -15.17 -24.57
C ALA A 710 67.14 -14.24 -24.46
N ARG A 711 67.84 -14.24 -23.32
CA ARG A 711 69.03 -13.41 -23.08
C ARG A 711 70.31 -14.02 -23.67
N THR A 712 70.40 -15.35 -23.76
CA THR A 712 71.56 -16.05 -24.36
C THR A 712 71.53 -16.09 -25.90
N ARG A 713 70.38 -15.82 -26.54
CA ARG A 713 70.27 -15.66 -28.01
C ARG A 713 70.62 -14.26 -28.54
N ARG A 714 71.06 -13.33 -27.69
CA ARG A 714 71.53 -11.99 -28.11
C ARG A 714 73.06 -11.84 -28.12
N PHE A 715 73.80 -12.90 -27.78
CA PHE A 715 75.27 -12.97 -27.90
C PHE A 715 75.68 -14.36 -28.40
N ALA A 716 75.28 -14.69 -29.62
CA ALA A 716 75.83 -15.77 -30.44
C ALA A 716 75.59 -15.44 -31.91
#